data_AF-A0A1Q7JBI4-F1
#
_entry.id   AF-A0A1Q7JBI4-F1
#
_cell.length_a   1.000
_cell.length_b   1.000
_cell.length_c   1.000
_cell.angle_alpha   90.00
_cell.angle_beta   90.00
_cell.angle_gamma   90.00
#
_symmetry.space_group_name_H-M   'P 1'
#
loop_
_entity.id
_entity.type
_entity.pdbx_description
1 polymer ?
#
loop_
_entity_poly.entity_id
_entity_poly.type
_entity_poly.pdbx_seq_one_letter_code
_entity_poly.pdbx_strand_id
1 'polypeptide(L)'
;MGAGDIAHCDSHSYDTDSLIDTIPGTVFAAGDNAYEDGSSTDYANCYDPTWGRERARTYPALGNHDYNLGNANGYWGYFGTTGFGYPGGYYSSDLGSWHIIVLNSVGTPYVSTDPGSAQEQWLKADLAAHPNTCTLAIWHHPLYFSVQTASNDTGATNWVKPFWVDLYNAGADVMVNGHMHQYERFAPQDPNGVTDSQTGIREFIVGTGGGSVVGSSFKLFQRNSEVLNGTTWGVLKFTLHAASYDWKFIPVRGQTFTDSGTASCHGAKPAVSAGADQLVHPGGRLTFNGTFTDADNDGPWTYTIAWGDGSSSTGSIATQDTIRGSHVYPSLGQYAASLAVTDNGGLTGSANAAVTVSNDDVLVGAGDVARCDTPNDDVTASLLDHVGGTVFTVGDNAYPSGAVTDFSNCYTPTWGRHLARTRPTPGDKDYKTSGASGYFAYFGAAAGDPAKGYYSYDLGSWHIIALNSSISTSTGSAQEQWLKADLAATTQQCVLAYFHYPLFASQTGSQVWGTVQPLWVDLYAARADIVLSAHFQFYERFALQTPTGEADPAGGIREFVVGTGGQTWTSFGVPLPTSQVRSTQSWGVLKLTLHATSYDWQFIPIAGQTLTDAGSTACHTKGSVASVAMSLPSATVSVGSTVQVTATPLDANDNPLSDRVVTWTSSAPAVATVSANGLVSGVAAGSATITATSEGKSGTAAITVTSVPVASVVVSPASASMQVGQTVQLTATTLDANGNVLTGRAIAWTTSAVATATVDATGLASGVAPGSATITATSEGKSSTAAITVTSVPVASVVVSPASASMQVGQTVQLTATTLDANGNVLTGRAIAWTTNAAAVARVDATGLVSGVAPGSATITATSETKSGTSAITVTSVPVASVVVSPASASLDQGTTLQLTATPLDANGNPFSGRTVTWVSSAPSLAGVSGSGLVVTGIGSGPATITATSDGTSGTSAVTVVVPASPVLLTGAGNIARCDKQSDEATANVLNSIGGAVFTAADNVNASATATDFTNCYGPSWGRLKVRTRPSAGDKEYKTTGAAGYFGYFGLAAGDPASGYYSYDLADWHVVVLNTSIEMNAGSLQEQWLRADLAANPKQCTVAIFHLPRFSSSGTAVRAAVKPLWDALYTYGAELVVNAHAGVYERFAPQTPAGVADPTTGIRQFTVGTGGQALDKFGTPIANSEVRNNTTYGVLQLTLGAGTYAWNFVPAAGGTFTDSGSGSCH
;
A
#
# COMPACT_ATOMS: atom_id res chain seq x y z
N MET A 1 -23.03 -58.06 -11.06
CA MET A 1 -24.42 -58.04 -10.52
C MET A 1 -24.37 -58.42 -9.06
N GLY A 2 -25.29 -57.95 -8.23
CA GLY A 2 -25.20 -58.23 -6.80
C GLY A 2 -26.08 -57.34 -5.93
N ALA A 3 -25.77 -57.35 -4.64
CA ALA A 3 -26.41 -56.60 -3.55
C ALA A 3 -25.42 -56.49 -2.38
N GLY A 4 -25.76 -55.69 -1.38
CA GLY A 4 -25.22 -55.79 -0.02
C GLY A 4 -26.26 -56.38 0.94
N ASP A 5 -25.88 -56.55 2.20
CA ASP A 5 -26.73 -57.07 3.28
C ASP A 5 -27.21 -58.51 2.97
N ILE A 6 -26.25 -59.39 2.68
CA ILE A 6 -26.48 -60.73 2.10
C ILE A 6 -26.22 -61.86 3.11
N ALA A 7 -26.73 -63.05 2.78
CA ALA A 7 -26.47 -64.31 3.48
C ALA A 7 -26.81 -64.36 4.99
N HIS A 8 -27.84 -63.63 5.45
CA HIS A 8 -28.44 -63.84 6.77
C HIS A 8 -29.08 -65.25 6.84
N CYS A 9 -28.68 -66.05 7.83
CA CYS A 9 -28.96 -67.48 7.99
C CYS A 9 -30.45 -67.88 7.94
N ASP A 10 -31.36 -67.04 8.43
CA ASP A 10 -32.80 -67.34 8.61
C ASP A 10 -33.71 -66.59 7.60
N SER A 11 -33.16 -66.10 6.49
CA SER A 11 -33.75 -65.02 5.68
C SER A 11 -33.99 -65.33 4.19
N HIS A 12 -34.40 -64.32 3.42
CA HIS A 12 -34.55 -64.35 1.95
C HIS A 12 -33.25 -64.53 1.16
N SER A 13 -32.12 -64.79 1.81
CA SER A 13 -30.81 -64.98 1.16
C SER A 13 -30.81 -66.08 0.09
N TYR A 14 -31.60 -67.15 0.25
CA TYR A 14 -31.78 -68.19 -0.79
C TYR A 14 -32.54 -67.69 -2.03
N ASP A 15 -33.46 -66.72 -1.88
CA ASP A 15 -34.27 -66.21 -2.99
C ASP A 15 -33.46 -65.27 -3.90
N THR A 16 -32.56 -64.47 -3.32
CA THR A 16 -31.65 -63.57 -4.06
C THR A 16 -30.49 -64.33 -4.71
N ASP A 17 -29.90 -65.26 -3.99
CA ASP A 17 -28.92 -66.25 -4.46
C ASP A 17 -29.44 -67.04 -5.68
N SER A 18 -30.67 -67.54 -5.61
CA SER A 18 -31.33 -68.22 -6.74
C SER A 18 -31.48 -67.36 -8.01
N LEU A 19 -31.44 -66.02 -7.91
CA LEU A 19 -31.39 -65.16 -9.10
C LEU A 19 -30.00 -65.19 -9.75
N ILE A 20 -28.93 -65.23 -8.96
CA ILE A 20 -27.53 -65.12 -9.41
C ILE A 20 -27.08 -66.40 -10.10
N ASP A 21 -27.48 -67.57 -9.59
CA ASP A 21 -27.31 -68.88 -10.26
C ASP A 21 -27.82 -68.83 -11.72
N THR A 22 -28.91 -68.10 -11.97
CA THR A 22 -29.58 -68.06 -13.29
C THR A 22 -29.03 -67.01 -14.24
N ILE A 23 -28.11 -66.15 -13.79
CA ILE A 23 -27.63 -65.00 -14.57
C ILE A 23 -26.09 -65.02 -14.69
N PRO A 24 -25.55 -65.23 -15.92
CA PRO A 24 -24.11 -65.26 -16.15
C PRO A 24 -23.49 -63.85 -16.09
N GLY A 25 -22.24 -63.77 -15.62
CA GLY A 25 -21.46 -62.53 -15.51
C GLY A 25 -20.73 -62.42 -14.18
N THR A 26 -20.03 -61.32 -13.92
CA THR A 26 -19.33 -61.09 -12.64
C THR A 26 -20.32 -60.77 -11.51
N VAL A 27 -20.05 -61.26 -10.30
CA VAL A 27 -20.80 -60.96 -9.07
C VAL A 27 -20.08 -59.88 -8.26
N PHE A 28 -20.82 -58.97 -7.63
CA PHE A 28 -20.29 -58.08 -6.59
C PHE A 28 -21.06 -58.32 -5.30
N ALA A 29 -20.42 -58.05 -4.16
CA ALA A 29 -21.09 -57.97 -2.87
C ALA A 29 -20.72 -56.65 -2.19
N ALA A 30 -21.72 -55.82 -1.90
CA ALA A 30 -21.53 -54.45 -1.42
C ALA A 30 -21.42 -54.39 0.12
N GLY A 31 -20.62 -55.28 0.71
CA GLY A 31 -20.43 -55.41 2.16
C GLY A 31 -21.58 -56.10 2.89
N ASP A 32 -21.30 -56.42 4.17
CA ASP A 32 -22.12 -57.29 5.02
C ASP A 32 -22.39 -58.61 4.33
N ASN A 33 -21.29 -59.31 4.01
CA ASN A 33 -21.34 -60.53 3.22
C ASN A 33 -21.89 -61.71 4.00
N ALA A 34 -21.62 -61.78 5.31
CA ALA A 34 -22.26 -62.72 6.24
C ALA A 34 -22.90 -61.87 7.34
N TYR A 35 -24.18 -61.53 7.13
CA TYR A 35 -24.88 -60.44 7.82
C TYR A 35 -25.00 -60.56 9.35
N GLU A 36 -24.80 -61.72 9.97
CA GLU A 36 -24.82 -61.86 11.42
C GLU A 36 -23.67 -61.10 12.11
N ASP A 37 -22.52 -61.77 12.29
CA ASP A 37 -21.35 -61.24 12.99
C ASP A 37 -20.06 -61.33 12.16
N GLY A 38 -20.17 -61.65 10.86
CA GLY A 38 -19.02 -61.82 9.97
C GLY A 38 -18.10 -62.98 10.38
N SER A 39 -18.57 -63.90 11.22
CA SER A 39 -17.73 -64.96 11.80
C SER A 39 -17.41 -66.06 10.78
N SER A 40 -16.34 -66.82 11.02
CA SER A 40 -16.04 -68.02 10.22
C SER A 40 -17.18 -69.05 10.20
N THR A 41 -18.05 -69.02 11.22
CA THR A 41 -19.23 -69.88 11.31
C THR A 41 -20.35 -69.39 10.39
N ASP A 42 -20.58 -68.08 10.33
CA ASP A 42 -21.62 -67.46 9.51
C ASP A 42 -21.24 -67.58 8.02
N TYR A 43 -19.96 -67.39 7.71
CA TYR A 43 -19.41 -67.68 6.38
C TYR A 43 -19.59 -69.15 5.98
N ALA A 44 -19.38 -70.11 6.88
CA ALA A 44 -19.51 -71.54 6.58
C ALA A 44 -20.97 -72.03 6.52
N ASN A 45 -21.87 -71.45 7.33
CA ASN A 45 -23.24 -71.94 7.48
C ASN A 45 -24.28 -71.15 6.69
N CYS A 46 -23.97 -69.91 6.29
CA CYS A 46 -24.95 -68.97 5.77
C CYS A 46 -24.49 -68.35 4.44
N TYR A 47 -23.22 -67.92 4.33
CA TYR A 47 -22.65 -67.50 3.03
C TYR A 47 -22.37 -68.67 2.09
N ASP A 48 -21.57 -69.67 2.52
CA ASP A 48 -21.16 -70.80 1.69
C ASP A 48 -22.34 -71.57 1.04
N PRO A 49 -23.44 -71.86 1.76
CA PRO A 49 -24.60 -72.55 1.18
C PRO A 49 -25.46 -71.67 0.27
N THR A 50 -25.30 -70.34 0.32
CA THR A 50 -25.99 -69.38 -0.56
C THR A 50 -25.00 -68.78 -1.57
N TRP A 51 -24.70 -67.49 -1.45
CA TRP A 51 -23.87 -66.69 -2.36
C TRP A 51 -22.43 -67.22 -2.52
N GLY A 52 -21.93 -68.04 -1.59
CA GLY A 52 -20.62 -68.67 -1.65
C GLY A 52 -20.43 -69.66 -2.81
N ARG A 53 -21.53 -70.18 -3.40
CA ARG A 53 -21.46 -70.92 -4.67
C ARG A 53 -20.79 -70.13 -5.78
N GLU A 54 -20.92 -68.80 -5.74
CA GLU A 54 -20.42 -67.87 -6.75
C GLU A 54 -19.09 -67.21 -6.39
N ARG A 55 -18.51 -67.57 -5.24
CA ARG A 55 -17.24 -67.05 -4.71
C ARG A 55 -16.14 -66.83 -5.76
N ALA A 56 -15.98 -67.76 -6.71
CA ALA A 56 -14.94 -67.70 -7.74
C ALA A 56 -15.11 -66.55 -8.76
N ARG A 57 -16.30 -65.93 -8.81
CA ARG A 57 -16.64 -64.79 -9.67
C ARG A 57 -17.13 -63.56 -8.89
N THR A 58 -16.93 -63.53 -7.56
CA THR A 58 -17.38 -62.44 -6.68
C THR A 58 -16.28 -61.44 -6.39
N TYR A 59 -16.65 -60.16 -6.42
CA TYR A 59 -15.89 -59.01 -5.90
C TYR A 59 -16.53 -58.55 -4.58
N PRO A 60 -16.07 -59.06 -3.42
CA PRO A 60 -16.65 -58.72 -2.14
C PRO A 60 -15.97 -57.49 -1.51
N ALA A 61 -16.76 -56.49 -1.16
CA ALA A 61 -16.38 -55.41 -0.25
C ALA A 61 -16.63 -55.81 1.21
N LEU A 62 -16.00 -55.14 2.17
CA LEU A 62 -16.29 -55.32 3.61
C LEU A 62 -17.36 -54.34 4.09
N GLY A 63 -18.30 -54.81 4.89
CA GLY A 63 -19.27 -54.01 5.64
C GLY A 63 -19.01 -54.03 7.15
N ASN A 64 -19.84 -53.35 7.94
CA ASN A 64 -19.65 -53.26 9.39
C ASN A 64 -19.94 -54.58 10.11
N HIS A 65 -20.87 -55.42 9.61
CA HIS A 65 -21.12 -56.74 10.20
C HIS A 65 -19.94 -57.69 9.98
N ASP A 66 -19.18 -57.55 8.88
CA ASP A 66 -17.92 -58.27 8.69
C ASP A 66 -16.85 -57.94 9.78
N TYR A 67 -17.06 -56.88 10.58
CA TYR A 67 -16.19 -56.44 11.67
C TYR A 67 -16.82 -56.55 13.07
N ASN A 68 -18.02 -57.13 13.25
CA ASN A 68 -18.70 -57.19 14.56
C ASN A 68 -17.86 -57.88 15.66
N LEU A 69 -17.01 -58.84 15.29
CA LEU A 69 -16.05 -59.49 16.20
C LEU A 69 -14.75 -58.68 16.46
N GLY A 70 -14.72 -57.39 16.07
CA GLY A 70 -13.58 -56.49 16.20
C GLY A 70 -12.47 -56.71 15.16
N ASN A 71 -12.70 -57.57 14.16
CA ASN A 71 -11.77 -57.90 13.07
C ASN A 71 -12.51 -58.66 11.96
N ALA A 72 -11.99 -58.61 10.73
CA ALA A 72 -12.58 -59.31 9.58
C ALA A 72 -12.01 -60.72 9.32
N ASN A 73 -11.61 -61.46 10.37
CA ASN A 73 -10.96 -62.78 10.17
C ASN A 73 -11.87 -63.84 9.51
N GLY A 74 -13.20 -63.73 9.64
CA GLY A 74 -14.14 -64.60 8.93
C GLY A 74 -14.05 -64.42 7.42
N TYR A 75 -14.13 -63.16 6.94
CA TYR A 75 -13.90 -62.79 5.54
C TYR A 75 -12.55 -63.29 5.03
N TRP A 76 -11.46 -63.01 5.76
CA TRP A 76 -10.11 -63.40 5.33
C TRP A 76 -9.89 -64.91 5.32
N GLY A 77 -10.47 -65.63 6.29
CA GLY A 77 -10.43 -67.09 6.36
C GLY A 77 -11.29 -67.73 5.28
N TYR A 78 -12.41 -67.11 4.91
CA TYR A 78 -13.27 -67.58 3.83
C TYR A 78 -12.67 -67.27 2.46
N PHE A 79 -12.60 -66.01 2.04
CA PHE A 79 -12.17 -65.61 0.69
C PHE A 79 -10.67 -65.83 0.43
N GLY A 80 -9.82 -65.66 1.45
CA GLY A 80 -8.36 -65.72 1.36
C GLY A 80 -7.70 -64.34 1.41
N THR A 81 -6.39 -64.30 1.65
CA THR A 81 -5.61 -63.05 1.81
C THR A 81 -4.97 -62.54 0.51
N THR A 82 -4.97 -63.34 -0.56
CA THR A 82 -4.43 -62.97 -1.87
C THR A 82 -5.54 -62.53 -2.81
N GLY A 83 -5.41 -61.36 -3.43
CA GLY A 83 -6.34 -60.83 -4.44
C GLY A 83 -7.39 -59.84 -3.91
N PHE A 84 -7.60 -59.77 -2.59
CA PHE A 84 -8.64 -58.95 -1.96
C PHE A 84 -8.09 -57.89 -0.98
N GLY A 85 -6.90 -57.34 -1.25
CA GLY A 85 -6.39 -56.16 -0.54
C GLY A 85 -5.98 -56.37 0.93
N TYR A 86 -5.58 -57.58 1.36
CA TYR A 86 -5.18 -57.83 2.75
C TYR A 86 -4.00 -56.93 3.18
N PRO A 87 -4.03 -56.31 4.39
CA PRO A 87 -5.06 -56.42 5.44
C PRO A 87 -6.18 -55.36 5.35
N GLY A 88 -6.13 -54.44 4.39
CA GLY A 88 -7.04 -53.29 4.31
C GLY A 88 -8.42 -53.57 3.71
N GLY A 89 -8.55 -54.58 2.84
CA GLY A 89 -9.83 -54.89 2.18
C GLY A 89 -10.20 -53.94 1.05
N TYR A 90 -9.20 -53.27 0.46
CA TYR A 90 -9.35 -52.42 -0.72
C TYR A 90 -8.41 -52.87 -1.83
N TYR A 91 -8.94 -52.91 -3.06
CA TYR A 91 -8.26 -53.47 -4.24
C TYR A 91 -9.01 -53.05 -5.51
N SER A 92 -8.38 -53.23 -6.67
CA SER A 92 -8.97 -52.93 -7.96
C SER A 92 -8.63 -53.98 -9.02
N SER A 93 -9.36 -53.96 -10.13
CA SER A 93 -9.05 -54.76 -11.32
C SER A 93 -9.79 -54.24 -12.55
N ASP A 94 -9.24 -54.47 -13.74
CA ASP A 94 -9.93 -54.16 -14.99
C ASP A 94 -10.88 -55.30 -15.43
N LEU A 95 -12.13 -54.95 -15.74
CA LEU A 95 -13.15 -55.83 -16.27
C LEU A 95 -13.55 -55.38 -17.69
N GLY A 96 -12.76 -55.81 -18.68
CA GLY A 96 -12.91 -55.34 -20.06
C GLY A 96 -12.27 -53.96 -20.22
N SER A 97 -13.05 -52.94 -20.60
CA SER A 97 -12.59 -51.54 -20.61
C SER A 97 -12.85 -50.81 -19.29
N TRP A 98 -13.59 -51.41 -18.36
CA TRP A 98 -13.96 -50.78 -17.09
C TRP A 98 -12.91 -51.02 -16.02
N HIS A 99 -12.54 -49.98 -15.28
CA HIS A 99 -11.79 -50.13 -14.05
C HIS A 99 -12.77 -50.34 -12.89
N ILE A 100 -12.59 -51.43 -12.12
CA ILE A 100 -13.45 -51.79 -10.99
C ILE A 100 -12.67 -51.62 -9.70
N ILE A 101 -13.15 -50.75 -8.82
CA ILE A 101 -12.53 -50.45 -7.52
C ILE A 101 -13.42 -50.98 -6.39
N VAL A 102 -12.80 -51.64 -5.41
CA VAL A 102 -13.46 -52.08 -4.17
C VAL A 102 -12.80 -51.39 -2.99
N LEU A 103 -13.58 -50.70 -2.15
CA LEU A 103 -13.10 -49.96 -0.99
C LEU A 103 -13.68 -50.47 0.33
N ASN A 104 -12.93 -50.24 1.40
CA ASN A 104 -13.35 -50.50 2.78
C ASN A 104 -13.87 -49.20 3.42
N SER A 105 -15.18 -49.17 3.66
CA SER A 105 -15.92 -47.97 4.12
C SER A 105 -16.22 -47.93 5.62
N VAL A 106 -15.79 -48.94 6.38
CA VAL A 106 -16.17 -49.13 7.79
C VAL A 106 -15.50 -48.10 8.71
N GLY A 107 -14.41 -47.48 8.28
CA GLY A 107 -13.79 -46.35 8.97
C GLY A 107 -12.92 -46.75 10.17
N THR A 108 -12.60 -45.74 10.98
CA THR A 108 -11.80 -45.91 12.20
C THR A 108 -12.62 -46.65 13.29
N PRO A 109 -12.01 -47.59 14.04
CA PRO A 109 -10.57 -47.83 14.18
C PRO A 109 -9.95 -48.83 13.17
N TYR A 110 -10.73 -49.42 12.27
CA TYR A 110 -10.26 -50.55 11.45
C TYR A 110 -9.42 -50.12 10.24
N VAL A 111 -9.99 -49.27 9.38
CA VAL A 111 -9.31 -48.72 8.19
C VAL A 111 -9.77 -47.27 8.03
N SER A 112 -8.84 -46.33 8.18
CA SER A 112 -9.15 -44.91 8.02
C SER A 112 -9.60 -44.60 6.59
N THR A 113 -10.62 -43.76 6.49
CA THR A 113 -11.14 -43.16 5.25
C THR A 113 -10.81 -41.67 5.18
N ASP A 114 -9.99 -41.16 6.10
CA ASP A 114 -9.66 -39.74 6.24
C ASP A 114 -8.74 -39.28 5.08
N PRO A 115 -8.74 -37.97 4.75
CA PRO A 115 -7.82 -37.41 3.77
C PRO A 115 -6.35 -37.71 4.13
N GLY A 116 -5.57 -38.17 3.16
CA GLY A 116 -4.19 -38.61 3.35
C GLY A 116 -4.01 -39.93 4.11
N SER A 117 -5.08 -40.70 4.38
CA SER A 117 -4.98 -42.08 4.87
C SER A 117 -4.32 -43.02 3.84
N ALA A 118 -3.81 -44.18 4.28
CA ALA A 118 -3.16 -45.13 3.37
C ALA A 118 -4.09 -45.66 2.26
N GLN A 119 -5.39 -45.78 2.53
CA GLN A 119 -6.40 -46.17 1.54
C GLN A 119 -6.71 -45.02 0.56
N GLU A 120 -6.76 -43.77 1.04
CA GLU A 120 -6.99 -42.59 0.19
C GLU A 120 -5.79 -42.29 -0.73
N GLN A 121 -4.57 -42.37 -0.19
CA GLN A 121 -3.34 -42.24 -0.99
C GLN A 121 -3.22 -43.36 -2.03
N TRP A 122 -3.60 -44.59 -1.66
CA TRP A 122 -3.66 -45.71 -2.61
C TRP A 122 -4.69 -45.45 -3.71
N LEU A 123 -5.92 -45.03 -3.37
CA LEU A 123 -6.99 -44.76 -4.33
C LEU A 123 -6.55 -43.71 -5.37
N LYS A 124 -5.91 -42.62 -4.95
CA LYS A 124 -5.35 -41.61 -5.87
C LYS A 124 -4.28 -42.17 -6.80
N ALA A 125 -3.39 -43.00 -6.28
CA ALA A 125 -2.34 -43.63 -7.08
C ALA A 125 -2.90 -44.68 -8.05
N ASP A 126 -3.95 -45.41 -7.64
CA ASP A 126 -4.63 -46.44 -8.42
C ASP A 126 -5.42 -45.83 -9.58
N LEU A 127 -6.21 -44.77 -9.32
CA LEU A 127 -6.92 -43.98 -10.34
C LEU A 127 -5.95 -43.34 -11.34
N ALA A 128 -4.80 -42.85 -10.88
CA ALA A 128 -3.76 -42.30 -11.77
C ALA A 128 -3.05 -43.38 -12.62
N ALA A 129 -3.08 -44.64 -12.20
CA ALA A 129 -2.45 -45.76 -12.91
C ALA A 129 -3.39 -46.45 -13.92
N HIS A 130 -4.71 -46.30 -13.76
CA HIS A 130 -5.73 -46.96 -14.59
C HIS A 130 -6.67 -45.93 -15.24
N PRO A 131 -6.22 -45.24 -16.31
CA PRO A 131 -6.95 -44.16 -16.98
C PRO A 131 -8.06 -44.68 -17.91
N ASN A 132 -8.94 -45.53 -17.37
CA ASN A 132 -9.98 -46.19 -18.12
C ASN A 132 -11.16 -45.25 -18.37
N THR A 133 -11.72 -45.28 -19.59
CA THR A 133 -12.88 -44.44 -19.99
C THR A 133 -14.13 -44.63 -19.13
N CYS A 134 -14.21 -45.73 -18.37
CA CYS A 134 -15.30 -45.99 -17.43
C CYS A 134 -14.75 -46.56 -16.11
N THR A 135 -15.23 -46.04 -14.98
CA THR A 135 -14.86 -46.52 -13.64
C THR A 135 -16.09 -46.79 -12.76
N LEU A 136 -16.08 -47.93 -12.06
CA LEU A 136 -17.13 -48.35 -11.13
C LEU A 136 -16.54 -48.67 -9.75
N ALA A 137 -17.02 -47.99 -8.71
CA ALA A 137 -16.60 -48.20 -7.32
C ALA A 137 -17.66 -48.98 -6.50
N ILE A 138 -17.21 -49.87 -5.62
CA ILE A 138 -18.05 -50.73 -4.78
C ILE A 138 -17.57 -50.64 -3.33
N TRP A 139 -18.46 -50.29 -2.40
CA TRP A 139 -18.20 -50.38 -0.95
C TRP A 139 -19.50 -50.36 -0.14
N HIS A 140 -19.44 -50.59 1.17
CA HIS A 140 -20.66 -50.75 1.97
C HIS A 140 -21.49 -49.48 2.26
N HIS A 141 -20.95 -48.48 2.97
CA HIS A 141 -21.72 -47.32 3.45
C HIS A 141 -21.92 -46.21 2.38
N PRO A 142 -23.15 -45.89 1.94
CA PRO A 142 -23.41 -44.85 0.93
C PRO A 142 -23.14 -43.43 1.44
N LEU A 143 -22.79 -42.48 0.56
CA LEU A 143 -22.63 -41.08 0.97
C LEU A 143 -23.98 -40.39 1.14
N TYR A 144 -25.00 -40.72 0.33
CA TYR A 144 -26.35 -40.15 0.43
C TYR A 144 -27.41 -41.24 0.49
N PHE A 145 -28.42 -41.10 1.36
CA PHE A 145 -29.52 -42.08 1.50
C PHE A 145 -30.79 -41.46 2.10
N SER A 146 -31.96 -42.00 1.73
CA SER A 146 -33.28 -41.47 2.14
C SER A 146 -33.96 -42.15 3.36
N VAL A 147 -33.29 -43.09 4.01
CA VAL A 147 -33.76 -43.81 5.22
C VAL A 147 -33.62 -42.96 6.48
N GLN A 148 -34.56 -43.10 7.43
CA GLN A 148 -34.37 -42.63 8.81
C GLN A 148 -33.87 -43.79 9.71
N THR A 149 -32.61 -43.72 10.14
CA THR A 149 -32.01 -44.61 11.15
C THR A 149 -32.40 -44.21 12.57
N ALA A 150 -32.08 -45.06 13.56
CA ALA A 150 -32.28 -44.76 14.99
C ALA A 150 -31.17 -43.87 15.57
N SER A 151 -29.98 -43.94 14.98
CA SER A 151 -28.97 -42.89 15.03
C SER A 151 -29.49 -41.65 14.31
N ASN A 152 -29.09 -40.47 14.80
CA ASN A 152 -29.50 -39.17 14.27
C ASN A 152 -28.70 -38.78 13.00
N ASP A 153 -28.60 -39.69 12.04
CA ASP A 153 -27.87 -39.49 10.79
C ASP A 153 -28.64 -38.56 9.86
N THR A 154 -27.94 -37.60 9.25
CA THR A 154 -28.55 -36.56 8.41
C THR A 154 -28.85 -37.05 6.99
N GLY A 155 -29.03 -38.36 6.80
CA GLY A 155 -29.14 -39.02 5.51
C GLY A 155 -27.87 -38.94 4.65
N ALA A 156 -26.70 -38.77 5.28
CA ALA A 156 -25.42 -38.76 4.59
C ALA A 156 -24.26 -39.26 5.46
N THR A 157 -23.34 -40.05 4.87
CA THR A 157 -22.19 -40.67 5.54
C THR A 157 -20.89 -39.91 5.25
N ASN A 158 -20.69 -38.78 5.93
CA ASN A 158 -19.61 -37.84 5.56
C ASN A 158 -18.18 -38.40 5.62
N TRP A 159 -17.91 -39.50 6.34
CA TRP A 159 -16.54 -40.05 6.42
C TRP A 159 -16.08 -40.78 5.15
N VAL A 160 -16.98 -41.18 4.24
CA VAL A 160 -16.60 -41.70 2.91
C VAL A 160 -16.50 -40.59 1.83
N LYS A 161 -16.74 -39.32 2.21
CA LYS A 161 -16.65 -38.18 1.29
C LYS A 161 -15.26 -37.99 0.64
N PRO A 162 -14.12 -38.29 1.28
CA PRO A 162 -12.82 -38.21 0.61
C PRO A 162 -12.75 -39.09 -0.65
N PHE A 163 -13.25 -40.33 -0.58
CA PHE A 163 -13.30 -41.22 -1.75
C PHE A 163 -14.18 -40.68 -2.87
N TRP A 164 -15.33 -40.07 -2.53
CA TRP A 164 -16.18 -39.38 -3.50
C TRP A 164 -15.46 -38.24 -4.21
N VAL A 165 -14.67 -37.44 -3.49
CA VAL A 165 -13.89 -36.35 -4.08
C VAL A 165 -12.87 -36.89 -5.07
N ASP A 166 -12.11 -37.91 -4.69
CA ASP A 166 -11.08 -38.49 -5.56
C ASP A 166 -11.67 -39.18 -6.79
N LEU A 167 -12.73 -39.96 -6.61
CA LEU A 167 -13.45 -40.63 -7.71
C LEU A 167 -14.11 -39.64 -8.69
N TYR A 168 -14.72 -38.57 -8.19
CA TYR A 168 -15.36 -37.55 -9.04
C TYR A 168 -14.32 -36.71 -9.80
N ASN A 169 -13.16 -36.46 -9.18
CA ASN A 169 -12.04 -35.78 -9.83
C ASN A 169 -11.40 -36.66 -10.93
N ALA A 170 -11.35 -37.98 -10.71
CA ALA A 170 -10.85 -38.96 -11.68
C ALA A 170 -11.89 -39.38 -12.75
N GLY A 171 -13.12 -38.86 -12.71
CA GLY A 171 -14.14 -39.15 -13.73
C GLY A 171 -14.87 -40.49 -13.56
N ALA A 172 -15.05 -40.99 -12.33
CA ALA A 172 -15.83 -42.21 -12.09
C ALA A 172 -17.33 -42.04 -12.39
N ASP A 173 -17.95 -43.08 -12.95
CA ASP A 173 -19.33 -43.00 -13.48
C ASP A 173 -20.37 -43.60 -12.54
N VAL A 174 -20.01 -44.66 -11.82
CA VAL A 174 -20.94 -45.50 -11.06
C VAL A 174 -20.38 -45.83 -9.67
N MET A 175 -21.23 -45.75 -8.67
CA MET A 175 -20.95 -46.22 -7.31
C MET A 175 -22.05 -47.16 -6.82
N VAL A 176 -21.68 -48.22 -6.11
CA VAL A 176 -22.60 -49.24 -5.60
C VAL A 176 -22.39 -49.49 -4.10
N ASN A 177 -23.48 -49.42 -3.34
CA ASN A 177 -23.51 -49.53 -1.87
C ASN A 177 -24.53 -50.53 -1.33
N GLY A 178 -24.39 -50.92 -0.06
CA GLY A 178 -25.23 -51.92 0.61
C GLY A 178 -26.06 -51.32 1.76
N HIS A 179 -25.38 -51.10 2.89
CA HIS A 179 -25.77 -50.72 4.26
C HIS A 179 -27.22 -50.30 4.63
N MET A 180 -27.97 -49.65 3.74
CA MET A 180 -29.22 -48.97 4.10
C MET A 180 -30.49 -49.84 3.90
N HIS A 181 -30.36 -51.15 3.70
CA HIS A 181 -31.49 -52.08 3.62
C HIS A 181 -32.58 -51.69 2.60
N GLN A 182 -32.17 -51.13 1.47
CA GLN A 182 -33.05 -50.54 0.46
C GLN A 182 -32.46 -50.63 -0.95
N TYR A 183 -33.31 -50.44 -1.97
CA TYR A 183 -32.89 -49.99 -3.29
C TYR A 183 -33.07 -48.47 -3.41
N GLU A 184 -32.01 -47.75 -3.74
CA GLU A 184 -32.08 -46.32 -4.07
C GLU A 184 -31.14 -46.02 -5.25
N ARG A 185 -31.59 -45.18 -6.21
CA ARG A 185 -30.76 -44.67 -7.31
C ARG A 185 -30.82 -43.15 -7.32
N PHE A 186 -29.66 -42.53 -7.42
CA PHE A 186 -29.51 -41.09 -7.56
C PHE A 186 -29.29 -40.65 -9.01
N ALA A 187 -29.59 -39.39 -9.30
CA ALA A 187 -29.10 -38.71 -10.49
C ALA A 187 -27.57 -38.53 -10.41
N PRO A 188 -26.86 -38.37 -11.55
CA PRO A 188 -25.44 -38.05 -11.57
C PRO A 188 -25.17 -36.80 -10.72
N GLN A 189 -24.26 -36.91 -9.74
CA GLN A 189 -24.02 -35.86 -8.75
C GLN A 189 -22.56 -35.70 -8.34
N ASP A 190 -22.23 -34.51 -7.86
CA ASP A 190 -20.93 -34.19 -7.27
C ASP A 190 -20.82 -34.69 -5.80
N PRO A 191 -19.62 -34.64 -5.18
CA PRO A 191 -19.41 -34.99 -3.76
C PRO A 191 -20.16 -34.13 -2.73
N ASN A 192 -20.97 -33.15 -3.17
CA ASN A 192 -21.79 -32.29 -2.33
C ASN A 192 -23.30 -32.52 -2.56
N GLY A 193 -23.70 -33.48 -3.40
CA GLY A 193 -25.10 -33.76 -3.71
C GLY A 193 -25.72 -32.69 -4.62
N VAL A 194 -24.92 -32.00 -5.43
CA VAL A 194 -25.37 -31.14 -6.53
C VAL A 194 -25.44 -31.98 -7.79
N THR A 195 -26.55 -31.89 -8.53
CA THR A 195 -26.69 -32.61 -9.80
C THR A 195 -25.62 -32.16 -10.80
N ASP A 196 -24.85 -33.09 -11.34
CA ASP A 196 -23.92 -32.87 -12.44
C ASP A 196 -24.21 -33.88 -13.55
N SER A 197 -25.00 -33.45 -14.53
CA SER A 197 -25.38 -34.28 -15.68
C SER A 197 -24.25 -34.55 -16.68
N GLN A 198 -23.08 -33.93 -16.52
CA GLN A 198 -21.93 -34.12 -17.41
C GLN A 198 -20.91 -35.08 -16.81
N THR A 199 -20.50 -34.88 -15.56
CA THR A 199 -19.41 -35.66 -14.93
C THR A 199 -19.73 -36.21 -13.53
N GLY A 200 -21.00 -36.20 -13.13
CA GLY A 200 -21.44 -36.68 -11.82
C GLY A 200 -21.41 -38.20 -11.69
N ILE A 201 -21.04 -38.69 -10.51
CA ILE A 201 -21.12 -40.12 -10.19
C ILE A 201 -22.60 -40.49 -10.00
N ARG A 202 -23.02 -41.64 -10.54
CA ARG A 202 -24.33 -42.23 -10.26
C ARG A 202 -24.24 -43.23 -9.11
N GLU A 203 -24.81 -42.85 -7.96
CA GLU A 203 -24.90 -43.71 -6.77
C GLU A 203 -26.10 -44.66 -6.83
N PHE A 204 -25.85 -45.93 -6.51
CA PHE A 204 -26.84 -47.00 -6.35
C PHE A 204 -26.69 -47.66 -4.98
N ILE A 205 -27.74 -47.61 -4.16
CA ILE A 205 -27.85 -48.41 -2.94
C ILE A 205 -28.62 -49.68 -3.27
N VAL A 206 -28.11 -50.82 -2.84
CA VAL A 206 -28.63 -52.17 -3.15
C VAL A 206 -28.57 -53.06 -1.91
N GLY A 207 -29.04 -52.56 -0.77
CA GLY A 207 -29.19 -53.31 0.49
C GLY A 207 -30.38 -54.29 0.47
N THR A 208 -30.56 -55.00 -0.64
CA THR A 208 -31.75 -55.83 -0.92
C THR A 208 -31.43 -57.32 -0.91
N GLY A 209 -30.27 -57.69 -0.34
CA GLY A 209 -29.59 -58.95 -0.56
C GLY A 209 -30.09 -60.15 0.27
N GLY A 210 -30.69 -59.92 1.43
CA GLY A 210 -31.21 -61.00 2.26
C GLY A 210 -31.54 -60.59 3.70
N GLY A 211 -30.66 -59.80 4.33
CA GLY A 211 -30.70 -59.43 5.75
C GLY A 211 -32.02 -58.81 6.21
N SER A 212 -32.32 -57.59 5.77
CA SER A 212 -33.61 -56.95 6.03
C SER A 212 -33.95 -55.94 4.92
N VAL A 213 -35.18 -55.39 4.94
CA VAL A 213 -35.55 -54.24 4.11
C VAL A 213 -36.33 -53.21 4.95
N VAL A 214 -36.10 -51.91 4.74
CA VAL A 214 -36.59 -50.82 5.62
C VAL A 214 -38.10 -50.57 5.63
N GLY A 215 -38.85 -51.24 4.75
CA GLY A 215 -40.29 -51.05 4.58
C GLY A 215 -40.63 -49.68 3.98
N SER A 216 -41.57 -48.98 4.62
CA SER A 216 -42.02 -47.63 4.23
C SER A 216 -41.32 -46.51 5.03
N SER A 217 -40.12 -46.75 5.55
CA SER A 217 -39.45 -45.90 6.57
C SER A 217 -38.69 -44.70 6.00
N PHE A 218 -39.17 -44.14 4.88
CA PHE A 218 -38.57 -42.99 4.21
C PHE A 218 -39.11 -41.68 4.78
N LYS A 219 -38.24 -40.87 5.39
CA LYS A 219 -38.61 -39.55 5.95
C LYS A 219 -37.65 -38.40 5.62
N LEU A 220 -36.52 -38.69 4.97
CA LEU A 220 -35.51 -37.72 4.58
C LEU A 220 -35.20 -37.89 3.09
N PHE A 221 -36.11 -37.47 2.21
CA PHE A 221 -35.88 -37.54 0.77
C PHE A 221 -34.64 -36.72 0.38
N GLN A 222 -33.57 -37.41 -0.01
CA GLN A 222 -32.36 -36.74 -0.43
C GLN A 222 -32.54 -36.02 -1.77
N ARG A 223 -31.80 -34.92 -1.92
CA ARG A 223 -31.70 -34.24 -3.21
C ARG A 223 -31.12 -35.24 -4.23
N ASN A 224 -31.62 -35.21 -5.45
CA ASN A 224 -31.24 -36.10 -6.56
C ASN A 224 -31.65 -37.59 -6.43
N SER A 225 -32.36 -38.02 -5.38
CA SER A 225 -32.94 -39.37 -5.36
C SER A 225 -33.98 -39.52 -6.49
N GLU A 226 -33.73 -40.42 -7.45
CA GLU A 226 -34.55 -40.62 -8.65
C GLU A 226 -35.52 -41.80 -8.49
N VAL A 227 -35.08 -42.88 -7.84
CA VAL A 227 -35.88 -44.10 -7.60
C VAL A 227 -35.56 -44.66 -6.22
N LEU A 228 -36.59 -45.05 -5.48
CA LEU A 228 -36.50 -45.51 -4.09
C LEU A 228 -37.47 -46.67 -3.84
N ASN A 229 -37.00 -47.76 -3.22
CA ASN A 229 -37.81 -48.89 -2.78
C ASN A 229 -37.23 -49.57 -1.53
N GLY A 230 -38.06 -49.79 -0.51
CA GLY A 230 -37.66 -50.40 0.77
C GLY A 230 -38.42 -51.69 1.09
N THR A 231 -39.15 -52.23 0.13
CA THR A 231 -40.07 -53.37 0.33
C THR A 231 -39.74 -54.57 -0.55
N THR A 232 -38.69 -54.49 -1.37
CA THR A 232 -38.38 -55.48 -2.38
C THR A 232 -36.96 -56.00 -2.29
N TRP A 233 -36.85 -57.32 -2.21
CA TRP A 233 -35.60 -58.07 -2.26
C TRP A 233 -35.25 -58.36 -3.71
N GLY A 234 -33.96 -58.38 -4.03
CA GLY A 234 -33.49 -58.52 -5.40
C GLY A 234 -32.02 -58.15 -5.55
N VAL A 235 -31.56 -58.14 -6.80
CA VAL A 235 -30.17 -57.86 -7.17
C VAL A 235 -30.10 -56.83 -8.29
N LEU A 236 -29.09 -55.97 -8.25
CA LEU A 236 -28.80 -55.02 -9.33
C LEU A 236 -27.86 -55.67 -10.35
N LYS A 237 -28.30 -55.71 -11.61
CA LYS A 237 -27.49 -56.11 -12.76
C LYS A 237 -27.03 -54.88 -13.53
N PHE A 238 -25.72 -54.77 -13.76
CA PHE A 238 -25.15 -53.92 -14.80
C PHE A 238 -24.84 -54.75 -16.05
N THR A 239 -24.98 -54.14 -17.22
CA THR A 239 -24.41 -54.60 -18.49
C THR A 239 -23.42 -53.52 -18.93
N LEU A 240 -22.13 -53.84 -18.85
CA LEU A 240 -21.04 -52.89 -19.12
C LEU A 240 -20.65 -52.95 -20.60
N HIS A 241 -20.63 -51.80 -21.27
CA HIS A 241 -20.18 -51.62 -22.65
C HIS A 241 -18.90 -50.78 -22.67
N ALA A 242 -18.28 -50.60 -23.83
CA ALA A 242 -16.97 -49.93 -23.93
C ALA A 242 -16.92 -48.51 -23.33
N ALA A 243 -17.99 -47.74 -23.50
CA ALA A 243 -18.13 -46.34 -23.06
C ALA A 243 -19.54 -46.03 -22.52
N SER A 244 -20.26 -47.04 -22.03
CA SER A 244 -21.61 -46.90 -21.47
C SER A 244 -22.00 -48.10 -20.61
N TYR A 245 -23.09 -47.97 -19.84
CA TYR A 245 -23.65 -49.05 -19.04
C TYR A 245 -25.18 -49.05 -19.09
N ASP A 246 -25.76 -50.25 -19.09
CA ASP A 246 -27.17 -50.46 -18.74
C ASP A 246 -27.27 -50.94 -17.29
N TRP A 247 -28.29 -50.49 -16.55
CA TRP A 247 -28.64 -51.06 -15.25
C TRP A 247 -30.04 -51.68 -15.28
N LYS A 248 -30.24 -52.70 -14.45
CA LYS A 248 -31.55 -53.29 -14.17
C LYS A 248 -31.62 -53.91 -12.78
N PHE A 249 -32.55 -53.44 -11.96
CA PHE A 249 -32.93 -54.12 -10.72
C PHE A 249 -33.85 -55.31 -11.03
N ILE A 250 -33.48 -56.49 -10.51
CA ILE A 250 -34.16 -57.77 -10.73
C ILE A 250 -34.72 -58.25 -9.39
N PRO A 251 -36.06 -58.20 -9.17
CA PRO A 251 -36.67 -58.63 -7.93
C PRO A 251 -36.71 -60.15 -7.79
N VAL A 252 -36.78 -60.65 -6.56
CA VAL A 252 -37.01 -62.08 -6.27
C VAL A 252 -38.39 -62.53 -6.76
N ARG A 253 -38.54 -63.85 -6.97
CA ARG A 253 -39.74 -64.46 -7.56
C ARG A 253 -41.01 -64.08 -6.78
N GLY A 254 -41.97 -63.46 -7.47
CA GLY A 254 -43.27 -63.07 -6.91
C GLY A 254 -43.36 -61.60 -6.52
N GLN A 255 -42.26 -60.85 -6.56
CA GLN A 255 -42.23 -59.40 -6.34
C GLN A 255 -42.14 -58.65 -7.68
N THR A 256 -42.57 -57.39 -7.71
CA THR A 256 -42.90 -56.67 -8.97
C THR A 256 -42.13 -55.37 -9.20
N PHE A 257 -41.42 -54.84 -8.20
CA PHE A 257 -40.62 -53.63 -8.38
C PHE A 257 -39.43 -53.89 -9.30
N THR A 258 -39.20 -52.99 -10.26
CA THR A 258 -38.05 -53.01 -11.16
C THR A 258 -37.69 -51.58 -11.52
N ASP A 259 -36.39 -51.35 -11.70
CA ASP A 259 -35.82 -50.11 -12.23
C ASP A 259 -34.83 -50.51 -13.33
N SER A 260 -34.71 -49.69 -14.38
CA SER A 260 -33.75 -49.93 -15.45
C SER A 260 -33.49 -48.68 -16.30
N GLY A 261 -32.30 -48.56 -16.83
CA GLY A 261 -31.91 -47.49 -17.75
C GLY A 261 -30.54 -47.71 -18.36
N THR A 262 -30.06 -46.71 -19.10
CA THR A 262 -28.78 -46.68 -19.80
C THR A 262 -28.13 -45.31 -19.60
N ALA A 263 -26.81 -45.26 -19.44
CA ALA A 263 -26.04 -44.01 -19.45
C ALA A 263 -24.66 -44.23 -20.10
N SER A 264 -24.09 -43.17 -20.66
CA SER A 264 -22.70 -43.16 -21.15
C SER A 264 -21.72 -42.92 -20.01
N CYS A 265 -20.48 -43.38 -20.17
CA CYS A 265 -19.38 -42.93 -19.35
C CYS A 265 -18.90 -41.55 -19.82
N HIS A 266 -18.33 -40.73 -18.94
CA HIS A 266 -17.98 -39.34 -19.25
C HIS A 266 -16.49 -39.05 -19.49
N GLY A 267 -15.57 -39.97 -19.16
CA GLY A 267 -14.13 -39.82 -19.41
C GLY A 267 -13.39 -39.03 -18.32
N ALA A 268 -12.08 -38.89 -18.49
CA ALA A 268 -11.21 -38.25 -17.49
C ALA A 268 -11.01 -36.77 -17.79
N LYS A 269 -11.02 -35.93 -16.74
CA LYS A 269 -10.77 -34.48 -16.86
C LYS A 269 -9.26 -34.23 -16.87
N PRO A 270 -8.74 -33.24 -17.63
CA PRO A 270 -7.35 -32.80 -17.50
C PRO A 270 -7.00 -32.40 -16.05
N ALA A 271 -5.94 -32.97 -15.49
CA ALA A 271 -5.41 -32.56 -14.20
C ALA A 271 -4.48 -31.34 -14.39
N VAL A 272 -4.82 -30.19 -13.82
CA VAL A 272 -4.16 -28.89 -14.08
C VAL A 272 -3.41 -28.38 -12.85
N SER A 273 -2.29 -27.70 -13.06
CA SER A 273 -1.54 -26.94 -12.05
C SER A 273 -1.22 -25.54 -12.56
N ALA A 274 -1.45 -24.52 -11.73
CA ALA A 274 -1.22 -23.12 -12.07
C ALA A 274 0.19 -22.59 -11.68
N GLY A 275 1.03 -23.44 -11.09
CA GLY A 275 2.33 -23.05 -10.53
C GLY A 275 2.23 -22.47 -9.11
N ALA A 276 3.34 -21.95 -8.60
CA ALA A 276 3.43 -21.37 -7.26
C ALA A 276 2.91 -19.93 -7.22
N ASP A 277 2.45 -19.48 -6.05
CA ASP A 277 2.02 -18.10 -5.80
C ASP A 277 3.14 -17.09 -6.12
N GLN A 278 2.75 -15.91 -6.65
CA GLN A 278 3.66 -14.91 -7.18
C GLN A 278 3.46 -13.54 -6.51
N LEU A 279 4.56 -12.82 -6.32
CA LEU A 279 4.58 -11.42 -5.90
C LEU A 279 5.12 -10.56 -7.04
N VAL A 280 4.40 -9.52 -7.43
CA VAL A 280 4.85 -8.55 -8.45
C VAL A 280 4.56 -7.12 -7.99
N HIS A 281 5.35 -6.15 -8.43
CA HIS A 281 5.00 -4.74 -8.22
C HIS A 281 3.95 -4.26 -9.25
N PRO A 282 3.17 -3.21 -8.94
CA PRO A 282 2.30 -2.56 -9.92
C PRO A 282 3.06 -2.17 -11.20
N GLY A 283 2.52 -2.52 -12.37
CA GLY A 283 3.17 -2.33 -13.66
C GLY A 283 4.29 -3.33 -13.99
N GLY A 284 4.65 -4.22 -13.05
CA GLY A 284 5.58 -5.33 -13.27
C GLY A 284 4.97 -6.42 -14.16
N ARG A 285 5.79 -7.06 -15.00
CA ARG A 285 5.37 -8.19 -15.83
C ARG A 285 5.48 -9.51 -15.08
N LEU A 286 4.33 -10.10 -14.76
CA LEU A 286 4.22 -11.49 -14.34
C LEU A 286 4.58 -12.42 -15.52
N THR A 287 5.33 -13.49 -15.22
CA THR A 287 5.48 -14.65 -16.12
C THR A 287 4.81 -15.85 -15.48
N PHE A 288 3.87 -16.47 -16.17
CA PHE A 288 3.07 -17.59 -15.70
C PHE A 288 3.51 -18.88 -16.39
N ASN A 289 3.68 -19.96 -15.62
CA ASN A 289 4.03 -21.28 -16.11
C ASN A 289 3.13 -22.30 -15.41
N GLY A 290 2.01 -22.65 -16.05
CA GLY A 290 1.15 -23.74 -15.61
C GLY A 290 1.46 -25.03 -16.34
N THR A 291 1.07 -26.17 -15.78
CA THR A 291 1.20 -27.50 -16.40
C THR A 291 -0.13 -28.21 -16.34
N PHE A 292 -0.27 -29.25 -17.15
CA PHE A 292 -1.40 -30.17 -17.05
C PHE A 292 -0.97 -31.57 -17.51
N THR A 293 -1.72 -32.56 -17.08
CA THR A 293 -1.68 -33.92 -17.62
C THR A 293 -3.09 -34.37 -17.95
N ASP A 294 -3.24 -35.19 -18.97
CA ASP A 294 -4.52 -35.79 -19.33
C ASP A 294 -4.39 -37.30 -19.46
N ALA A 295 -5.35 -38.02 -18.89
CA ALA A 295 -5.22 -39.42 -18.52
C ALA A 295 -5.52 -40.35 -19.71
N ASP A 296 -6.60 -40.09 -20.45
CA ASP A 296 -6.93 -40.79 -21.70
C ASP A 296 -6.23 -40.18 -22.93
N ASN A 297 -5.65 -38.98 -22.77
CA ASN A 297 -4.76 -38.30 -23.72
C ASN A 297 -5.43 -38.04 -25.10
N ASP A 298 -6.63 -37.47 -25.07
CA ASP A 298 -7.53 -37.36 -26.23
C ASP A 298 -7.36 -36.11 -27.13
N GLY A 299 -6.35 -35.26 -26.85
CA GLY A 299 -6.22 -33.89 -27.35
C GLY A 299 -6.33 -33.67 -28.88
N PRO A 300 -6.44 -32.40 -29.33
CA PRO A 300 -5.74 -31.25 -28.75
C PRO A 300 -6.53 -30.49 -27.69
N TRP A 301 -5.81 -29.93 -26.72
CA TRP A 301 -6.39 -29.16 -25.63
C TRP A 301 -6.49 -27.67 -25.98
N THR A 302 -7.53 -27.02 -25.48
CA THR A 302 -7.63 -25.56 -25.41
C THR A 302 -7.41 -25.11 -23.97
N TYR A 303 -6.93 -23.89 -23.76
CA TYR A 303 -6.71 -23.36 -22.42
C TYR A 303 -7.10 -21.89 -22.29
N THR A 304 -7.43 -21.50 -21.06
CA THR A 304 -7.66 -20.11 -20.64
C THR A 304 -6.87 -19.83 -19.36
N ILE A 305 -6.00 -18.82 -19.39
CA ILE A 305 -5.45 -18.19 -18.19
C ILE A 305 -6.31 -16.96 -17.90
N ALA A 306 -7.14 -16.99 -16.86
CA ALA A 306 -7.86 -15.83 -16.36
C ALA A 306 -6.99 -15.15 -15.29
N TRP A 307 -6.62 -13.89 -15.48
CA TRP A 307 -5.63 -13.21 -14.64
C TRP A 307 -6.19 -12.68 -13.31
N GLY A 308 -7.50 -12.80 -13.08
CA GLY A 308 -8.17 -12.35 -11.85
C GLY A 308 -8.50 -10.85 -11.82
N ASP A 309 -7.97 -10.05 -12.74
CA ASP A 309 -8.27 -8.61 -12.90
C ASP A 309 -9.38 -8.34 -13.94
N GLY A 310 -10.02 -9.40 -14.44
CA GLY A 310 -11.02 -9.35 -15.51
C GLY A 310 -10.45 -9.55 -16.92
N SER A 311 -9.12 -9.60 -17.09
CA SER A 311 -8.48 -9.99 -18.34
C SER A 311 -8.19 -11.50 -18.40
N SER A 312 -7.99 -12.01 -19.62
CA SER A 312 -7.62 -13.41 -19.85
C SER A 312 -6.74 -13.59 -21.09
N SER A 313 -6.04 -14.71 -21.15
CA SER A 313 -5.27 -15.18 -22.30
C SER A 313 -5.72 -16.59 -22.66
N THR A 314 -6.03 -16.84 -23.94
CA THR A 314 -6.50 -18.14 -24.43
C THR A 314 -5.54 -18.72 -25.46
N GLY A 315 -5.52 -20.05 -25.58
CA GLY A 315 -4.71 -20.73 -26.57
C GLY A 315 -5.09 -22.20 -26.74
N SER A 316 -4.28 -22.93 -27.50
CA SER A 316 -4.38 -24.37 -27.66
C SER A 316 -3.00 -25.01 -27.69
N ILE A 317 -2.94 -26.28 -27.30
CA ILE A 317 -1.70 -27.06 -27.23
C ILE A 317 -1.97 -28.49 -27.69
N ALA A 318 -1.08 -29.03 -28.53
CA ALA A 318 -1.26 -30.36 -29.16
C ALA A 318 -0.55 -31.50 -28.40
N THR A 319 0.16 -31.17 -27.32
CA THR A 319 0.93 -32.09 -26.48
C THR A 319 0.82 -31.62 -25.03
N GLN A 320 0.88 -32.56 -24.08
CA GLN A 320 0.89 -32.24 -22.65
C GLN A 320 2.24 -31.62 -22.25
N ASP A 321 2.32 -30.28 -22.27
CA ASP A 321 3.52 -29.48 -21.99
C ASP A 321 3.13 -28.17 -21.26
N THR A 322 4.13 -27.41 -20.81
CA THR A 322 3.98 -26.20 -19.99
C THR A 322 3.22 -25.10 -20.76
N ILE A 323 2.07 -24.70 -20.22
CA ILE A 323 1.30 -23.55 -20.68
C ILE A 323 1.91 -22.28 -20.13
N ARG A 324 2.41 -21.42 -21.02
CA ARG A 324 3.11 -20.18 -20.66
C ARG A 324 2.25 -18.96 -20.98
N GLY A 325 2.23 -18.00 -20.06
CA GLY A 325 1.57 -16.70 -20.23
C GLY A 325 2.40 -15.56 -19.64
N SER A 326 2.02 -14.33 -19.96
CA SER A 326 2.58 -13.14 -19.29
C SER A 326 1.52 -12.07 -19.16
N HIS A 327 1.49 -11.40 -18.02
CA HIS A 327 0.52 -10.34 -17.73
C HIS A 327 1.16 -9.16 -16.99
N VAL A 328 0.47 -8.03 -16.92
CA VAL A 328 0.89 -6.84 -16.16
C VAL A 328 -0.28 -6.33 -15.35
N TYR A 329 -0.15 -6.32 -14.03
CA TYR A 329 -1.19 -5.82 -13.13
C TYR A 329 -1.00 -4.32 -12.88
N PRO A 330 -1.99 -3.46 -13.21
CA PRO A 330 -1.86 -2.01 -13.06
C PRO A 330 -2.18 -1.53 -11.63
N SER A 331 -2.67 -2.38 -10.75
CA SER A 331 -3.18 -1.99 -9.42
C SER A 331 -2.71 -2.96 -8.33
N LEU A 332 -2.52 -2.43 -7.12
CA LEU A 332 -2.24 -3.20 -5.92
C LEU A 332 -3.45 -4.09 -5.57
N GLY A 333 -3.19 -5.26 -4.98
CA GLY A 333 -4.22 -6.19 -4.54
C GLY A 333 -3.81 -7.66 -4.66
N GLN A 334 -4.68 -8.58 -4.23
CA GLN A 334 -4.54 -9.99 -4.55
C GLN A 334 -5.47 -10.39 -5.70
N TYR A 335 -4.92 -11.16 -6.62
CA TYR A 335 -5.58 -11.69 -7.80
C TYR A 335 -5.44 -13.22 -7.81
N ALA A 336 -6.41 -13.93 -8.35
CA ALA A 336 -6.30 -15.36 -8.60
C ALA A 336 -6.05 -15.58 -10.09
N ALA A 337 -4.82 -15.94 -10.45
CA ALA A 337 -4.48 -16.37 -11.81
C ALA A 337 -4.95 -17.82 -11.96
N SER A 338 -6.06 -18.01 -12.67
CA SER A 338 -6.68 -19.33 -12.90
C SER A 338 -6.29 -19.86 -14.27
N LEU A 339 -5.68 -21.05 -14.31
CA LEU A 339 -5.51 -21.81 -15.55
C LEU A 339 -6.62 -22.85 -15.64
N ALA A 340 -7.40 -22.81 -16.72
CA ALA A 340 -8.32 -23.86 -17.12
C ALA A 340 -7.82 -24.50 -18.43
N VAL A 341 -7.89 -25.83 -18.52
CA VAL A 341 -7.53 -26.62 -19.70
C VAL A 341 -8.69 -27.53 -20.05
N THR A 342 -9.13 -27.47 -21.31
CA THR A 342 -10.27 -28.21 -21.85
C THR A 342 -9.78 -29.19 -22.90
N ASP A 343 -10.19 -30.45 -22.78
CA ASP A 343 -9.86 -31.55 -23.69
C ASP A 343 -10.71 -31.54 -24.99
N ASN A 344 -10.56 -32.57 -25.82
CA ASN A 344 -11.29 -32.68 -27.09
C ASN A 344 -12.71 -33.28 -26.93
N GLY A 345 -12.97 -34.02 -25.85
CA GLY A 345 -14.31 -34.38 -25.37
C GLY A 345 -15.14 -33.18 -24.86
N GLY A 346 -14.48 -32.09 -24.47
CA GLY A 346 -15.06 -30.87 -23.93
C GLY A 346 -15.08 -30.79 -22.40
N LEU A 347 -14.42 -31.70 -21.66
CA LEU A 347 -14.30 -31.58 -20.20
C LEU A 347 -13.19 -30.59 -19.87
N THR A 348 -13.29 -29.93 -18.71
CA THR A 348 -12.35 -28.87 -18.31
C THR A 348 -11.82 -29.12 -16.90
N GLY A 349 -10.50 -29.19 -16.79
CA GLY A 349 -9.78 -29.08 -15.52
C GLY A 349 -9.34 -27.64 -15.24
N SER A 350 -9.14 -27.29 -13.97
CA SER A 350 -8.65 -25.95 -13.60
C SER A 350 -7.91 -25.90 -12.28
N ALA A 351 -6.93 -24.99 -12.18
CA ALA A 351 -6.20 -24.66 -10.95
C ALA A 351 -5.92 -23.16 -10.83
N ASN A 352 -5.62 -22.68 -9.63
CA ASN A 352 -5.35 -21.26 -9.34
C ASN A 352 -3.97 -21.09 -8.70
N ALA A 353 -3.29 -19.99 -9.02
CA ALA A 353 -2.16 -19.45 -8.28
C ALA A 353 -2.50 -18.03 -7.79
N ALA A 354 -2.16 -17.70 -6.55
CA ALA A 354 -2.35 -16.34 -6.03
C ALA A 354 -1.27 -15.42 -6.60
N VAL A 355 -1.69 -14.26 -7.09
CA VAL A 355 -0.79 -13.17 -7.49
C VAL A 355 -1.04 -12.00 -6.56
N THR A 356 -0.08 -11.75 -5.67
CA THR A 356 -0.06 -10.54 -4.86
C THR A 356 0.63 -9.43 -5.64
N VAL A 357 -0.05 -8.30 -5.77
CA VAL A 357 0.52 -7.08 -6.32
C VAL A 357 0.71 -6.12 -5.16
N SER A 358 1.96 -5.97 -4.69
CA SER A 358 2.31 -5.10 -3.56
C SER A 358 3.47 -4.17 -3.91
N ASN A 359 3.60 -3.11 -3.11
CA ASN A 359 4.83 -2.31 -3.02
C ASN A 359 5.80 -2.89 -1.97
N ASP A 360 5.35 -3.86 -1.16
CA ASP A 360 6.19 -4.51 -0.15
C ASP A 360 7.20 -5.45 -0.82
N ASP A 361 8.44 -5.39 -0.36
CA ASP A 361 9.51 -6.27 -0.80
C ASP A 361 9.65 -7.49 0.11
N VAL A 362 10.29 -8.55 -0.39
CA VAL A 362 10.61 -9.74 0.41
C VAL A 362 12.11 -9.97 0.43
N LEU A 363 12.64 -10.21 1.63
CA LEU A 363 14.04 -10.55 1.88
C LEU A 363 14.07 -11.91 2.60
N VAL A 364 14.68 -12.94 2.00
CA VAL A 364 14.61 -14.33 2.48
C VAL A 364 15.96 -15.02 2.45
N GLY A 365 16.31 -15.82 3.47
CA GLY A 365 17.65 -16.41 3.53
C GLY A 365 18.03 -17.11 4.83
N ALA A 366 19.28 -17.57 4.86
CA ALA A 366 19.97 -18.21 5.97
C ALA A 366 21.50 -18.10 5.80
N GLY A 367 22.29 -18.46 6.80
CA GLY A 367 23.72 -18.76 6.66
C GLY A 367 24.05 -20.22 6.96
N ASP A 368 25.34 -20.54 6.98
CA ASP A 368 25.88 -21.91 7.10
C ASP A 368 25.35 -22.86 6.01
N VAL A 369 25.62 -22.52 4.75
CA VAL A 369 25.04 -23.17 3.56
C VAL A 369 26.08 -23.94 2.74
N ALA A 370 25.58 -24.88 1.93
CA ALA A 370 26.30 -25.58 0.87
C ALA A 370 27.54 -26.36 1.34
N ARG A 371 27.29 -27.41 2.14
CA ARG A 371 28.33 -28.20 2.82
C ARG A 371 28.98 -29.32 1.98
N CYS A 372 28.58 -29.50 0.73
CA CYS A 372 29.04 -30.54 -0.22
C CYS A 372 28.69 -31.99 0.12
N ASP A 373 28.48 -32.34 1.39
CA ASP A 373 28.34 -33.71 1.88
C ASP A 373 26.96 -34.06 2.45
N THR A 374 26.00 -33.12 2.42
CA THR A 374 24.66 -33.26 3.00
C THR A 374 23.52 -32.88 2.05
N PRO A 375 22.39 -33.62 2.06
CA PRO A 375 21.19 -33.25 1.29
C PRO A 375 20.42 -32.07 1.91
N ASN A 376 20.63 -31.76 3.19
CA ASN A 376 19.85 -30.73 3.91
C ASN A 376 20.04 -29.33 3.33
N ASP A 377 21.22 -29.02 2.79
CA ASP A 377 21.50 -27.74 2.12
C ASP A 377 20.60 -27.55 0.90
N ASP A 378 20.38 -28.61 0.13
CA ASP A 378 19.54 -28.60 -1.08
C ASP A 378 18.06 -28.57 -0.74
N VAL A 379 17.61 -29.34 0.27
CA VAL A 379 16.23 -29.28 0.76
C VAL A 379 15.89 -27.89 1.31
N THR A 380 16.85 -27.23 1.98
CA THR A 380 16.67 -25.85 2.45
C THR A 380 16.67 -24.85 1.29
N ALA A 381 17.54 -25.02 0.29
CA ALA A 381 17.50 -24.24 -0.95
C ALA A 381 16.16 -24.41 -1.70
N SER A 382 15.54 -25.60 -1.65
CA SER A 382 14.26 -25.89 -2.32
C SER A 382 13.06 -25.11 -1.78
N LEU A 383 13.17 -24.54 -0.59
CA LEU A 383 12.18 -23.56 -0.09
C LEU A 383 12.20 -22.29 -0.94
N LEU A 384 13.38 -21.84 -1.38
CA LEU A 384 13.53 -20.64 -2.19
C LEU A 384 12.94 -20.81 -3.59
N ASP A 385 12.87 -22.02 -4.14
CA ASP A 385 12.18 -22.28 -5.42
C ASP A 385 10.70 -21.85 -5.41
N HIS A 386 10.09 -21.76 -4.21
CA HIS A 386 8.69 -21.40 -3.99
C HIS A 386 8.51 -20.08 -3.22
N VAL A 387 9.59 -19.41 -2.82
CA VAL A 387 9.56 -18.12 -2.11
C VAL A 387 10.28 -17.06 -2.93
N GLY A 388 9.50 -16.13 -3.49
CA GLY A 388 9.99 -14.94 -4.21
C GLY A 388 10.73 -13.93 -3.32
N GLY A 389 11.26 -12.87 -3.93
CA GLY A 389 12.02 -11.82 -3.24
C GLY A 389 13.54 -11.92 -3.39
N THR A 390 14.27 -11.00 -2.75
CA THR A 390 15.73 -10.97 -2.70
C THR A 390 16.24 -12.05 -1.75
N VAL A 391 17.22 -12.85 -2.20
CA VAL A 391 17.85 -13.87 -1.37
C VAL A 391 19.04 -13.27 -0.65
N PHE A 392 19.14 -13.45 0.67
CA PHE A 392 20.35 -13.11 1.43
C PHE A 392 21.08 -14.37 1.91
N THR A 393 22.40 -14.24 2.09
CA THR A 393 23.20 -15.24 2.80
C THR A 393 24.11 -14.57 3.81
N VAL A 394 24.19 -15.14 5.02
CA VAL A 394 24.81 -14.49 6.19
C VAL A 394 26.15 -15.13 6.56
N GLY A 395 27.04 -15.22 5.57
CA GLY A 395 28.34 -15.87 5.68
C GLY A 395 28.31 -17.39 5.57
N ASP A 396 29.52 -17.95 5.47
CA ASP A 396 29.80 -19.37 5.29
C ASP A 396 29.04 -19.95 4.10
N ASN A 397 29.24 -19.30 2.95
CA ASN A 397 28.51 -19.53 1.72
C ASN A 397 28.94 -20.80 0.98
N ALA A 398 30.19 -21.22 1.17
CA ALA A 398 30.67 -22.53 0.76
C ALA A 398 31.44 -23.13 1.93
N TYR A 399 30.70 -23.79 2.82
CA TYR A 399 31.11 -24.14 4.18
C TYR A 399 32.50 -24.81 4.37
N PRO A 400 33.03 -25.67 3.46
CA PRO A 400 34.31 -26.32 3.71
C PRO A 400 35.49 -25.34 3.83
N SER A 401 35.72 -24.51 2.82
CA SER A 401 36.89 -23.62 2.76
C SER A 401 36.73 -22.33 1.95
N GLY A 402 35.55 -22.03 1.41
CA GLY A 402 35.35 -20.85 0.57
C GLY A 402 36.14 -20.87 -0.74
N ALA A 403 36.66 -22.02 -1.16
CA ALA A 403 37.41 -22.13 -2.40
C ALA A 403 36.49 -22.02 -3.62
N VAL A 404 37.01 -21.56 -4.75
CA VAL A 404 36.26 -21.51 -6.02
C VAL A 404 35.65 -22.89 -6.38
N THR A 405 36.36 -23.97 -6.04
CA THR A 405 35.89 -25.36 -6.19
C THR A 405 34.73 -25.71 -5.27
N ASP A 406 34.65 -25.12 -4.07
CA ASP A 406 33.56 -25.38 -3.13
C ASP A 406 32.30 -24.68 -3.63
N PHE A 407 32.43 -23.45 -4.16
CA PHE A 407 31.33 -22.77 -4.84
C PHE A 407 30.85 -23.52 -6.08
N SER A 408 31.75 -24.04 -6.94
CA SER A 408 31.35 -24.80 -8.13
C SER A 408 30.69 -26.15 -7.80
N ASN A 409 31.16 -26.82 -6.76
CA ASN A 409 30.75 -28.20 -6.46
C ASN A 409 29.59 -28.29 -5.46
N CYS A 410 29.33 -27.23 -4.67
CA CYS A 410 28.48 -27.31 -3.50
C CYS A 410 27.43 -26.20 -3.45
N TYR A 411 27.85 -24.94 -3.68
CA TYR A 411 26.87 -23.83 -3.76
C TYR A 411 26.11 -23.88 -5.08
N THR A 412 26.82 -24.03 -6.21
CA THR A 412 26.21 -24.02 -7.56
C THR A 412 25.06 -25.03 -7.72
N PRO A 413 25.19 -26.31 -7.28
CA PRO A 413 24.10 -27.28 -7.38
C PRO A 413 22.92 -27.03 -6.43
N THR A 414 23.16 -26.33 -5.32
CA THR A 414 22.13 -26.07 -4.29
C THR A 414 21.59 -24.64 -4.43
N TRP A 415 22.04 -23.70 -3.60
CA TRP A 415 21.62 -22.30 -3.53
C TRP A 415 21.94 -21.49 -4.81
N GLY A 416 22.93 -21.92 -5.59
CA GLY A 416 23.41 -21.23 -6.79
C GLY A 416 22.38 -21.07 -7.90
N ARG A 417 21.31 -21.87 -7.91
CA ARG A 417 20.16 -21.67 -8.81
C ARG A 417 19.41 -20.34 -8.56
N HIS A 418 19.60 -19.72 -7.39
CA HIS A 418 19.06 -18.40 -7.06
C HIS A 418 20.07 -17.24 -7.20
N LEU A 419 21.29 -17.49 -7.69
CA LEU A 419 22.39 -16.52 -7.75
C LEU A 419 22.01 -15.14 -8.31
N ALA A 420 21.13 -15.10 -9.33
CA ALA A 420 20.68 -13.85 -9.96
C ALA A 420 19.97 -12.87 -9.00
N ARG A 421 19.38 -13.39 -7.91
CA ARG A 421 18.66 -12.62 -6.88
C ARG A 421 19.35 -12.67 -5.51
N THR A 422 20.57 -13.21 -5.42
CA THR A 422 21.33 -13.29 -4.17
C THR A 422 22.05 -11.97 -3.86
N ARG A 423 22.09 -11.61 -2.58
CA ARG A 423 22.91 -10.56 -1.95
C ARG A 423 23.65 -11.18 -0.76
N PRO A 424 24.91 -11.62 -0.95
CA PRO A 424 25.64 -12.38 0.05
C PRO A 424 26.50 -11.49 0.96
N THR A 425 26.84 -12.01 2.14
CA THR A 425 27.96 -11.55 2.99
C THR A 425 28.93 -12.71 3.24
N PRO A 426 30.24 -12.46 3.45
CA PRO A 426 31.21 -13.52 3.70
C PRO A 426 31.31 -13.89 5.19
N GLY A 427 31.58 -15.17 5.48
CA GLY A 427 31.84 -15.70 6.83
C GLY A 427 33.30 -16.09 7.07
N ASP A 428 33.59 -16.84 8.13
CA ASP A 428 34.98 -17.25 8.44
C ASP A 428 35.48 -18.38 7.52
N LYS A 429 34.58 -19.23 7.00
CA LYS A 429 34.97 -20.30 6.05
C LYS A 429 35.33 -19.69 4.70
N ASP A 430 34.62 -18.64 4.28
CA ASP A 430 34.94 -17.90 3.04
C ASP A 430 36.37 -17.34 3.10
N TYR A 431 36.77 -16.84 4.28
CA TYR A 431 38.11 -16.29 4.57
C TYR A 431 39.21 -17.32 4.85
N LYS A 432 38.93 -18.64 4.79
CA LYS A 432 39.98 -19.66 4.70
C LYS A 432 40.77 -19.55 3.39
N THR A 433 40.16 -19.01 2.33
CA THR A 433 40.91 -18.47 1.19
C THR A 433 41.39 -17.05 1.49
N SER A 434 42.64 -16.74 1.12
CA SER A 434 43.21 -15.42 1.35
C SER A 434 42.33 -14.33 0.71
N GLY A 435 41.91 -13.36 1.52
CA GLY A 435 41.02 -12.27 1.11
C GLY A 435 39.62 -12.69 0.67
N ALA A 436 39.14 -13.88 1.05
CA ALA A 436 37.91 -14.49 0.55
C ALA A 436 37.84 -14.52 -1.00
N SER A 437 38.99 -14.78 -1.64
CA SER A 437 39.14 -14.71 -3.09
C SER A 437 38.22 -15.65 -3.86
N GLY A 438 37.82 -16.80 -3.30
CA GLY A 438 36.84 -17.69 -3.93
C GLY A 438 35.43 -17.12 -3.92
N TYR A 439 35.02 -16.53 -2.80
CA TYR A 439 33.72 -15.85 -2.63
C TYR A 439 33.55 -14.68 -3.61
N PHE A 440 34.52 -13.77 -3.68
CA PHE A 440 34.45 -12.63 -4.61
C PHE A 440 34.54 -13.05 -6.08
N ALA A 441 35.30 -14.10 -6.40
CA ALA A 441 35.37 -14.62 -7.76
C ALA A 441 34.06 -15.28 -8.22
N TYR A 442 33.29 -15.87 -7.29
CA TYR A 442 32.02 -16.54 -7.61
C TYR A 442 30.84 -15.56 -7.67
N PHE A 443 30.65 -14.72 -6.65
CA PHE A 443 29.51 -13.79 -6.60
C PHE A 443 29.72 -12.49 -7.40
N GLY A 444 30.97 -12.11 -7.68
CA GLY A 444 31.29 -10.90 -8.44
C GLY A 444 30.62 -9.66 -7.87
N ALA A 445 29.93 -8.89 -8.73
CA ALA A 445 29.28 -7.64 -8.36
C ALA A 445 28.14 -7.79 -7.31
N ALA A 446 27.57 -8.99 -7.12
CA ALA A 446 26.56 -9.22 -6.09
C ALA A 446 27.15 -9.08 -4.67
N ALA A 447 28.45 -9.34 -4.49
CA ALA A 447 29.16 -9.22 -3.23
C ALA A 447 29.73 -7.80 -2.97
N GLY A 448 29.32 -6.80 -3.76
CA GLY A 448 29.81 -5.42 -3.66
C GLY A 448 31.23 -5.24 -4.22
N ASP A 449 31.94 -4.22 -3.73
CA ASP A 449 33.33 -3.92 -4.10
C ASP A 449 34.30 -4.93 -3.43
N PRO A 450 35.01 -5.78 -4.19
CA PRO A 450 35.93 -6.78 -3.61
C PRO A 450 37.10 -6.19 -2.82
N ALA A 451 37.43 -4.90 -3.01
CA ALA A 451 38.46 -4.23 -2.22
C ALA A 451 37.96 -3.82 -0.82
N LYS A 452 36.64 -3.86 -0.58
CA LYS A 452 35.98 -3.50 0.69
C LYS A 452 35.36 -4.72 1.36
N GLY A 453 34.56 -5.48 0.61
CA GLY A 453 33.81 -6.63 1.09
C GLY A 453 32.54 -6.32 1.87
N TYR A 454 32.09 -5.07 1.88
CA TYR A 454 30.83 -4.59 2.48
C TYR A 454 30.15 -3.60 1.52
N TYR A 455 28.83 -3.51 1.57
CA TYR A 455 28.02 -2.68 0.66
C TYR A 455 26.61 -2.44 1.23
N SER A 456 25.89 -1.48 0.67
CA SER A 456 24.50 -1.18 0.98
C SER A 456 23.65 -1.08 -0.30
N TYR A 457 22.34 -1.23 -0.17
CA TYR A 457 21.37 -1.03 -1.23
C TYR A 457 19.99 -0.74 -0.64
N ASP A 458 19.17 0.01 -1.38
CA ASP A 458 17.77 0.19 -1.02
C ASP A 458 16.93 -0.95 -1.64
N LEU A 459 15.97 -1.46 -0.86
CA LEU A 459 15.00 -2.48 -1.26
C LEU A 459 13.61 -1.96 -0.85
N GLY A 460 12.87 -1.43 -1.82
CA GLY A 460 11.62 -0.73 -1.57
C GLY A 460 11.84 0.53 -0.72
N SER A 461 11.21 0.59 0.45
CA SER A 461 11.36 1.67 1.45
C SER A 461 12.37 1.34 2.56
N TRP A 462 13.18 0.30 2.39
CA TRP A 462 14.17 -0.16 3.34
C TRP A 462 15.59 0.10 2.86
N HIS A 463 16.46 0.51 3.78
CA HIS A 463 17.89 0.56 3.55
C HIS A 463 18.55 -0.71 4.10
N ILE A 464 19.21 -1.48 3.22
CA ILE A 464 19.75 -2.80 3.52
C ILE A 464 21.28 -2.76 3.48
N ILE A 465 21.93 -3.13 4.59
CA ILE A 465 23.38 -3.01 4.79
C ILE A 465 24.02 -4.40 4.95
N ALA A 466 24.91 -4.75 4.04
CA ALA A 466 25.66 -5.99 4.02
C ALA A 466 27.08 -5.75 4.58
N LEU A 467 27.34 -6.22 5.81
CA LEU A 467 28.60 -5.99 6.52
C LEU A 467 29.46 -7.26 6.56
N ASN A 468 30.75 -7.07 6.81
CA ASN A 468 31.77 -8.11 6.80
C ASN A 468 32.43 -8.19 8.18
N SER A 469 31.99 -9.17 8.96
CA SER A 469 32.50 -9.42 10.32
C SER A 469 33.82 -10.23 10.36
N SER A 470 34.37 -10.61 9.19
CA SER A 470 35.65 -11.31 9.07
C SER A 470 36.85 -10.37 8.84
N ILE A 471 36.60 -9.06 8.73
CA ILE A 471 37.63 -8.00 8.68
C ILE A 471 37.53 -7.09 9.92
N SER A 472 38.29 -5.99 9.95
CA SER A 472 38.23 -5.05 11.08
C SER A 472 36.85 -4.37 11.19
N THR A 473 36.25 -4.51 12.37
CA THR A 473 34.96 -3.94 12.80
C THR A 473 35.12 -2.95 13.97
N SER A 474 36.36 -2.63 14.35
CA SER A 474 36.65 -1.72 15.47
C SER A 474 36.29 -0.27 15.16
N THR A 475 36.04 0.54 16.19
CA THR A 475 35.91 2.00 16.07
C THR A 475 37.07 2.60 15.29
N GLY A 476 36.78 3.43 14.28
CA GLY A 476 37.76 4.02 13.37
C GLY A 476 38.30 3.08 12.29
N SER A 477 37.78 1.85 12.15
CA SER A 477 38.04 1.01 10.99
C SER A 477 37.39 1.60 9.73
N ALA A 478 37.92 1.26 8.55
CA ALA A 478 37.37 1.76 7.28
C ALA A 478 35.89 1.37 7.08
N GLN A 479 35.49 0.19 7.55
CA GLN A 479 34.11 -0.29 7.51
C GLN A 479 33.20 0.48 8.48
N GLU A 480 33.65 0.74 9.71
CA GLU A 480 32.87 1.48 10.71
C GLU A 480 32.68 2.96 10.31
N GLN A 481 33.73 3.59 9.77
CA GLN A 481 33.64 4.95 9.22
C GLN A 481 32.73 5.03 7.99
N TRP A 482 32.77 4.01 7.12
CA TRP A 482 31.85 3.91 5.98
C TRP A 482 30.41 3.72 6.44
N LEU A 483 30.14 2.81 7.38
CA LEU A 483 28.80 2.55 7.93
C LEU A 483 28.17 3.82 8.52
N LYS A 484 28.94 4.61 9.27
CA LYS A 484 28.49 5.92 9.78
C LYS A 484 28.08 6.89 8.65
N ALA A 485 28.83 6.92 7.55
CA ALA A 485 28.52 7.79 6.41
C ALA A 485 27.29 7.30 5.62
N ASP A 486 27.13 5.98 5.49
CA ASP A 486 26.01 5.29 4.84
C ASP A 486 24.70 5.54 5.59
N LEU A 487 24.69 5.30 6.91
CA LEU A 487 23.57 5.58 7.83
C LEU A 487 23.20 7.07 7.92
N ALA A 488 24.16 7.98 7.73
CA ALA A 488 23.91 9.42 7.67
C ALA A 488 23.37 9.87 6.30
N ALA A 489 23.65 9.12 5.23
CA ALA A 489 23.18 9.42 3.88
C ALA A 489 21.77 8.87 3.59
N THR A 490 21.36 7.79 4.27
CA THR A 490 20.04 7.18 4.02
C THR A 490 18.87 8.03 4.54
N THR A 491 17.87 8.18 3.65
CA THR A 491 16.58 8.82 3.93
C THR A 491 15.46 7.82 4.22
N GLN A 492 15.74 6.51 4.13
CA GLN A 492 14.75 5.48 4.41
C GLN A 492 14.41 5.47 5.91
N GLN A 493 13.15 5.16 6.24
CA GLN A 493 12.72 5.06 7.64
C GLN A 493 13.25 3.76 8.27
N CYS A 494 13.15 2.65 7.54
CA CYS A 494 13.48 1.33 8.05
C CYS A 494 14.90 0.92 7.62
N VAL A 495 15.67 0.33 8.53
CA VAL A 495 17.07 -0.06 8.29
C VAL A 495 17.33 -1.48 8.81
N LEU A 496 17.89 -2.32 7.94
CA LEU A 496 18.32 -3.68 8.27
C LEU A 496 19.81 -3.86 7.96
N ALA A 497 20.54 -4.50 8.87
CA ALA A 497 21.91 -4.93 8.62
C ALA A 497 22.06 -6.46 8.73
N TYR A 498 23.01 -7.04 8.01
CA TYR A 498 23.34 -8.46 8.11
C TYR A 498 24.84 -8.74 7.93
N PHE A 499 25.37 -9.66 8.73
CA PHE A 499 26.77 -10.08 8.76
C PHE A 499 26.96 -11.35 9.60
N HIS A 500 28.00 -12.14 9.31
CA HIS A 500 28.12 -13.50 9.81
C HIS A 500 28.12 -13.66 11.35
N TYR A 501 28.99 -12.95 12.07
CA TYR A 501 29.12 -13.09 13.54
C TYR A 501 27.98 -12.34 14.27
N PRO A 502 27.16 -13.02 15.11
CA PRO A 502 26.20 -12.35 15.98
C PRO A 502 26.89 -11.44 17.00
N LEU A 503 26.19 -10.44 17.55
CA LEU A 503 26.62 -9.83 18.80
C LEU A 503 26.16 -10.68 19.99
N PHE A 504 24.91 -11.18 19.98
CA PHE A 504 24.34 -12.00 21.04
C PHE A 504 23.91 -13.38 20.52
N ALA A 505 24.30 -14.44 21.25
CA ALA A 505 23.87 -15.80 20.94
C ALA A 505 23.89 -16.67 22.21
N SER A 506 22.84 -17.43 22.48
CA SER A 506 22.74 -18.32 23.65
C SER A 506 23.54 -19.62 23.47
N GLN A 507 24.69 -19.58 22.80
CA GLN A 507 25.58 -20.71 22.55
C GLN A 507 26.27 -21.20 23.84
N THR A 508 26.73 -22.45 23.84
CA THR A 508 27.65 -22.98 24.87
C THR A 508 29.04 -22.34 24.72
N GLY A 509 29.42 -21.45 25.64
CA GLY A 509 30.73 -20.79 25.66
C GLY A 509 30.62 -19.28 25.82
N SER A 510 31.28 -18.52 24.94
CA SER A 510 31.05 -17.07 24.85
C SER A 510 29.66 -16.82 24.27
N GLN A 511 28.91 -15.91 24.90
CA GLN A 511 27.54 -15.56 24.50
C GLN A 511 27.43 -14.15 23.91
N VAL A 512 28.52 -13.39 23.99
CA VAL A 512 28.65 -12.02 23.46
C VAL A 512 29.91 -11.93 22.61
N TRP A 513 29.78 -11.41 21.38
CA TRP A 513 30.89 -11.24 20.43
C TRP A 513 31.28 -9.76 20.31
N GLY A 514 32.02 -9.26 21.30
CA GLY A 514 32.36 -7.84 21.43
C GLY A 514 33.12 -7.22 20.25
N THR A 515 33.62 -8.01 19.29
CA THR A 515 34.26 -7.51 18.07
C THR A 515 33.29 -6.72 17.17
N VAL A 516 32.04 -7.17 17.02
CA VAL A 516 31.02 -6.49 16.18
C VAL A 516 30.26 -5.39 16.94
N GLN A 517 30.51 -5.23 18.24
CA GLN A 517 29.81 -4.26 19.09
C GLN A 517 29.90 -2.80 18.60
N PRO A 518 31.02 -2.30 18.03
CA PRO A 518 31.06 -0.94 17.49
C PRO A 518 30.08 -0.70 16.34
N LEU A 519 29.90 -1.69 15.45
CA LEU A 519 28.92 -1.62 14.36
C LEU A 519 27.49 -1.57 14.92
N TRP A 520 27.22 -2.37 15.95
CA TRP A 520 25.95 -2.36 16.69
C TRP A 520 25.64 -1.02 17.37
N VAL A 521 26.66 -0.35 17.93
CA VAL A 521 26.50 1.00 18.52
C VAL A 521 26.06 2.01 17.46
N ASP A 522 26.64 1.95 16.26
CA ASP A 522 26.31 2.87 15.18
C ASP A 522 24.93 2.58 14.57
N LEU A 523 24.60 1.29 14.35
CA LEU A 523 23.28 0.85 13.92
C LEU A 523 22.18 1.26 14.92
N TYR A 524 22.41 1.10 16.21
CA TYR A 524 21.45 1.47 17.26
C TYR A 524 21.26 2.99 17.34
N ALA A 525 22.36 3.76 17.25
CA ALA A 525 22.29 5.23 17.20
C ALA A 525 21.51 5.73 15.97
N ALA A 526 21.60 5.03 14.83
CA ALA A 526 20.85 5.31 13.62
C ALA A 526 19.41 4.76 13.62
N ARG A 527 18.94 4.14 14.72
CA ARG A 527 17.62 3.50 14.86
C ARG A 527 17.38 2.33 13.90
N ALA A 528 18.39 1.50 13.66
CA ALA A 528 18.20 0.26 12.90
C ALA A 528 17.20 -0.69 13.57
N ASP A 529 16.41 -1.39 12.75
CA ASP A 529 15.32 -2.24 13.19
C ASP A 529 15.76 -3.69 13.43
N ILE A 530 16.62 -4.19 12.53
CA ILE A 530 16.95 -5.61 12.42
C ILE A 530 18.46 -5.80 12.21
N VAL A 531 19.04 -6.76 12.92
CA VAL A 531 20.35 -7.38 12.60
C VAL A 531 20.18 -8.87 12.37
N LEU A 532 20.70 -9.37 11.24
CA LEU A 532 20.74 -10.81 10.92
C LEU A 532 22.18 -11.34 10.99
N SER A 533 22.34 -12.53 11.56
CA SER A 533 23.62 -13.23 11.73
C SER A 533 23.48 -14.74 11.55
N ALA A 534 24.58 -15.49 11.39
CA ALA A 534 24.52 -16.95 11.21
C ALA A 534 25.84 -17.71 11.47
N HIS A 535 26.67 -17.29 12.44
CA HIS A 535 27.86 -18.07 12.82
C HIS A 535 27.57 -19.35 13.62
N PHE A 536 26.39 -19.43 14.24
CA PHE A 536 25.96 -20.60 14.99
C PHE A 536 24.83 -21.31 14.29
N GLN A 537 24.97 -22.63 14.22
CA GLN A 537 24.10 -23.54 13.50
C GLN A 537 22.83 -23.78 14.31
N PHE A 538 21.99 -22.74 14.47
CA PHE A 538 20.67 -22.76 15.10
C PHE A 538 19.84 -21.53 14.68
N TYR A 539 18.54 -21.56 15.00
CA TYR A 539 17.68 -20.37 14.97
C TYR A 539 17.58 -19.75 16.37
N GLU A 540 17.81 -18.45 16.50
CA GLU A 540 17.52 -17.68 17.72
C GLU A 540 17.01 -16.28 17.39
N ARG A 541 15.94 -15.83 18.06
CA ARG A 541 15.36 -14.49 17.93
C ARG A 541 15.30 -13.79 19.27
N PHE A 542 15.77 -12.55 19.30
CA PHE A 542 15.78 -11.70 20.48
C PHE A 542 14.60 -10.71 20.55
N ALA A 543 14.37 -10.17 21.74
CA ALA A 543 13.60 -8.95 21.96
C ALA A 543 14.35 -7.73 21.37
N LEU A 544 13.67 -6.59 21.27
CA LEU A 544 14.33 -5.32 20.94
C LEU A 544 15.34 -4.99 22.05
N GLN A 545 16.62 -4.85 21.68
CA GLN A 545 17.71 -4.74 22.64
C GLN A 545 18.77 -3.70 22.29
N THR A 546 19.46 -3.20 23.31
CA THR A 546 20.58 -2.26 23.21
C THR A 546 21.87 -2.98 22.78
N PRO A 547 22.94 -2.25 22.40
CA PRO A 547 24.27 -2.82 22.15
C PRO A 547 24.95 -3.45 23.38
N THR A 548 24.31 -3.43 24.56
CA THR A 548 24.74 -4.13 25.79
C THR A 548 23.85 -5.32 26.16
N GLY A 549 22.79 -5.60 25.38
CA GLY A 549 21.88 -6.73 25.60
C GLY A 549 20.76 -6.46 26.61
N GLU A 550 20.51 -5.19 26.93
CA GLU A 550 19.38 -4.77 27.75
C GLU A 550 18.14 -4.58 26.87
N ALA A 551 16.94 -4.85 27.39
CA ALA A 551 15.71 -4.69 26.63
C ALA A 551 15.34 -3.20 26.45
N ASP A 552 15.18 -2.76 25.21
CA ASP A 552 14.64 -1.43 24.86
C ASP A 552 13.47 -1.58 23.87
N PRO A 553 12.21 -1.61 24.37
CA PRO A 553 11.03 -1.70 23.51
C PRO A 553 10.76 -0.47 22.63
N ALA A 554 11.43 0.67 22.86
CA ALA A 554 11.19 1.92 22.16
C ALA A 554 12.26 2.26 21.10
N GLY A 555 13.42 1.60 21.16
CA GLY A 555 14.57 1.93 20.34
C GLY A 555 15.60 0.81 20.09
N GLY A 556 15.37 -0.39 20.62
CA GLY A 556 16.27 -1.53 20.49
C GLY A 556 16.23 -2.19 19.10
N ILE A 557 17.34 -2.80 18.72
CA ILE A 557 17.46 -3.60 17.50
C ILE A 557 16.89 -5.01 17.78
N ARG A 558 16.20 -5.61 16.81
CA ARG A 558 15.88 -7.05 16.84
C ARG A 558 16.99 -7.87 16.19
N GLU A 559 17.64 -8.74 16.96
CA GLU A 559 18.61 -9.70 16.42
C GLU A 559 17.95 -11.04 16.07
N PHE A 560 18.35 -11.59 14.93
CA PHE A 560 18.10 -12.97 14.52
C PHE A 560 19.43 -13.67 14.22
N VAL A 561 19.60 -14.87 14.76
CA VAL A 561 20.63 -15.85 14.37
C VAL A 561 19.95 -16.90 13.50
N VAL A 562 20.44 -17.11 12.28
CA VAL A 562 19.79 -17.90 11.21
C VAL A 562 20.81 -18.85 10.56
N GLY A 563 21.56 -19.60 11.37
CA GLY A 563 22.45 -20.68 10.91
C GLY A 563 21.68 -21.97 10.59
N THR A 564 20.59 -21.85 9.84
CA THR A 564 19.63 -22.93 9.54
C THR A 564 19.77 -23.47 8.12
N GLY A 565 20.84 -23.09 7.40
CA GLY A 565 21.04 -23.32 5.97
C GLY A 565 21.25 -24.77 5.52
N GLY A 566 21.62 -25.67 6.43
CA GLY A 566 21.83 -27.10 6.15
C GLY A 566 22.87 -27.81 7.02
N GLN A 567 23.71 -27.06 7.73
CA GLN A 567 24.71 -27.56 8.69
C GLN A 567 24.12 -28.42 9.83
N THR A 568 25.00 -29.15 10.53
CA THR A 568 24.74 -29.86 11.78
C THR A 568 24.63 -28.90 12.97
N TRP A 569 23.59 -29.11 13.78
CA TRP A 569 23.23 -28.28 14.93
C TRP A 569 24.33 -28.10 15.98
N THR A 570 24.48 -26.86 16.48
CA THR A 570 25.21 -26.55 17.72
C THR A 570 24.29 -26.49 18.93
N SER A 571 24.79 -26.90 20.11
CA SER A 571 24.00 -26.94 21.34
C SER A 571 23.95 -25.59 22.07
N PHE A 572 22.72 -25.10 22.34
CA PHE A 572 22.50 -23.96 23.24
C PHE A 572 23.12 -24.18 24.63
N GLY A 573 23.66 -23.10 25.18
CA GLY A 573 23.96 -22.93 26.59
C GLY A 573 22.80 -22.27 27.34
N VAL A 574 23.14 -21.45 28.34
CA VAL A 574 22.16 -20.69 29.13
C VAL A 574 21.48 -19.65 28.24
N PRO A 575 20.14 -19.51 28.23
CA PRO A 575 19.47 -18.43 27.51
C PRO A 575 19.91 -17.06 28.00
N LEU A 576 20.24 -16.16 27.08
CA LEU A 576 20.44 -14.75 27.36
C LEU A 576 19.10 -14.07 27.76
N PRO A 577 19.11 -13.01 28.59
CA PRO A 577 17.87 -12.43 29.16
C PRO A 577 16.83 -11.96 28.14
N THR A 578 17.27 -11.54 26.96
CA THR A 578 16.45 -11.01 25.85
C THR A 578 16.09 -12.06 24.80
N SER A 579 16.59 -13.30 24.90
CA SER A 579 16.26 -14.40 23.98
C SER A 579 14.77 -14.77 24.08
N GLN A 580 14.03 -14.69 22.97
CA GLN A 580 12.59 -14.98 22.93
C GLN A 580 12.25 -16.35 22.32
N VAL A 581 12.89 -16.71 21.20
CA VAL A 581 12.63 -17.99 20.50
C VAL A 581 13.96 -18.62 20.08
N ARG A 582 14.05 -19.95 20.19
CA ARG A 582 15.27 -20.73 19.97
C ARG A 582 14.94 -22.13 19.41
N SER A 583 15.67 -22.61 18.39
CA SER A 583 15.59 -23.99 17.89
C SER A 583 16.93 -24.53 17.38
N THR A 584 17.27 -25.75 17.78
CA THR A 584 18.38 -26.56 17.24
C THR A 584 17.86 -27.78 16.45
N GLN A 585 16.64 -27.72 15.92
CA GLN A 585 15.95 -28.87 15.31
C GLN A 585 15.21 -28.48 14.02
N SER A 586 15.55 -27.34 13.42
CA SER A 586 14.74 -26.73 12.35
C SER A 586 15.63 -26.09 11.28
N TRP A 587 15.88 -26.81 10.17
CA TRP A 587 16.44 -26.25 8.96
C TRP A 587 15.36 -25.46 8.23
N GLY A 588 15.75 -24.40 7.53
CA GLY A 588 14.79 -23.48 6.94
C GLY A 588 15.39 -22.11 6.67
N VAL A 589 14.54 -21.20 6.21
CA VAL A 589 14.91 -19.81 5.89
C VAL A 589 14.07 -18.84 6.71
N LEU A 590 14.69 -17.73 7.12
CA LEU A 590 13.94 -16.58 7.63
C LEU A 590 13.45 -15.77 6.43
N LYS A 591 12.13 -15.59 6.34
CA LYS A 591 11.48 -14.66 5.41
C LYS A 591 11.11 -13.39 6.18
N LEU A 592 11.47 -12.25 5.60
CA LEU A 592 11.01 -10.93 6.02
C LEU A 592 10.14 -10.33 4.91
N THR A 593 8.95 -9.85 5.25
CA THR A 593 8.15 -8.98 4.37
C THR A 593 8.39 -7.54 4.83
N LEU A 594 8.83 -6.70 3.90
CA LEU A 594 9.34 -5.35 4.17
C LEU A 594 8.32 -4.32 3.69
N HIS A 595 7.54 -3.77 4.63
CA HIS A 595 6.56 -2.73 4.36
C HIS A 595 7.16 -1.33 4.53
N ALA A 596 6.47 -0.29 4.06
CA ALA A 596 6.98 1.09 4.11
C ALA A 596 7.40 1.60 5.50
N THR A 597 6.73 1.13 6.56
CA THR A 597 6.94 1.56 7.96
C THR A 597 6.91 0.41 8.97
N SER A 598 6.98 -0.84 8.51
CA SER A 598 6.90 -2.04 9.36
C SER A 598 7.51 -3.26 8.66
N TYR A 599 7.71 -4.33 9.40
CA TYR A 599 8.08 -5.64 8.86
C TYR A 599 7.29 -6.76 9.50
N ASP A 600 7.03 -7.79 8.70
CA ASP A 600 6.67 -9.12 9.17
C ASP A 600 7.89 -10.04 9.10
N TRP A 601 8.05 -10.92 10.07
CA TRP A 601 8.98 -12.05 10.00
C TRP A 601 8.22 -13.38 10.04
N GLN A 602 8.77 -14.37 9.33
CA GLN A 602 8.29 -15.75 9.36
C GLN A 602 9.49 -16.69 9.15
N PHE A 603 9.72 -17.61 10.09
CA PHE A 603 10.59 -18.75 9.84
C PHE A 603 9.83 -19.79 9.01
N ILE A 604 10.40 -20.19 7.87
CA ILE A 604 9.86 -21.22 6.98
C ILE A 604 10.73 -22.47 7.15
N PRO A 605 10.26 -23.49 7.89
CA PRO A 605 11.00 -24.74 8.06
C PRO A 605 10.95 -25.60 6.79
N ILE A 606 11.90 -26.53 6.63
CA ILE A 606 11.79 -27.58 5.62
C ILE A 606 10.63 -28.54 5.94
N ALA A 607 10.12 -29.23 4.92
CA ALA A 607 8.97 -30.13 5.04
C ALA A 607 9.15 -31.16 6.18
N GLY A 608 8.12 -31.31 7.02
CA GLY A 608 8.11 -32.22 8.16
C GLY A 608 8.67 -31.65 9.48
N GLN A 609 9.17 -30.41 9.49
CA GLN A 609 9.63 -29.73 10.70
C GLN A 609 8.63 -28.67 11.20
N THR A 610 8.73 -28.28 12.47
CA THR A 610 7.61 -27.70 13.25
C THR A 610 7.84 -26.30 13.84
N LEU A 611 8.97 -25.64 13.56
CA LEU A 611 9.20 -24.27 14.02
C LEU A 611 8.31 -23.28 13.22
N THR A 612 7.51 -22.50 13.93
CA THR A 612 6.49 -21.60 13.39
C THR A 612 6.63 -20.16 13.91
N ASP A 613 7.86 -19.71 14.19
CA ASP A 613 8.09 -18.35 14.69
C ASP A 613 7.77 -17.31 13.62
N ALA A 614 6.80 -16.45 13.94
CA ALA A 614 6.35 -15.37 13.08
C ALA A 614 5.85 -14.18 13.92
N GLY A 615 5.76 -13.02 13.31
CA GLY A 615 5.20 -11.82 13.94
C GLY A 615 5.45 -10.56 13.12
N SER A 616 4.95 -9.44 13.64
CA SER A 616 4.99 -8.13 12.99
C SER A 616 5.52 -7.07 13.95
N THR A 617 6.21 -6.05 13.44
CA THR A 617 6.69 -4.90 14.24
C THR A 617 6.82 -3.67 13.34
N ALA A 618 6.42 -2.50 13.85
CA ALA A 618 6.65 -1.23 13.17
C ALA A 618 8.15 -0.88 13.20
N CYS A 619 8.65 -0.26 12.14
CA CYS A 619 10.00 0.29 12.15
C CYS A 619 10.11 1.44 13.14
N HIS A 620 11.30 1.68 13.67
CA HIS A 620 11.58 2.85 14.49
C HIS A 620 11.26 4.13 13.72
N THR A 621 10.76 5.14 14.43
CA THR A 621 10.62 6.47 13.83
C THR A 621 11.93 7.21 13.97
N LYS A 622 12.53 7.63 12.84
CA LYS A 622 13.69 8.51 12.83
C LYS A 622 13.26 9.87 13.40
N GLY A 623 13.50 10.08 14.69
CA GLY A 623 12.89 11.17 15.47
C GLY A 623 13.02 12.53 14.79
N SER A 624 11.93 13.30 14.71
CA SER A 624 11.95 14.64 14.12
C SER A 624 12.65 15.63 15.02
N VAL A 625 13.28 16.66 14.42
CA VAL A 625 13.83 17.77 15.23
C VAL A 625 12.66 18.49 15.91
N ALA A 626 12.65 18.48 17.23
CA ALA A 626 11.66 19.18 18.04
C ALA A 626 12.13 20.60 18.38
N SER A 627 13.43 20.76 18.68
CA SER A 627 14.09 22.03 19.01
C SER A 627 15.53 22.09 18.47
N VAL A 628 16.16 23.27 18.48
CA VAL A 628 17.57 23.45 18.14
C VAL A 628 18.22 24.26 19.27
N ALA A 629 19.07 23.60 20.06
CA ALA A 629 19.76 24.21 21.19
C ALA A 629 21.03 24.94 20.73
N MET A 630 21.20 26.20 21.14
CA MET A 630 22.40 27.01 20.86
C MET A 630 23.40 26.87 22.01
N SER A 631 24.70 26.85 21.72
CA SER A 631 25.73 26.78 22.76
C SER A 631 25.77 28.02 23.67
N LEU A 632 25.31 29.17 23.18
CA LEU A 632 25.24 30.44 23.90
C LEU A 632 23.92 31.16 23.52
N PRO A 633 23.18 31.77 24.46
CA PRO A 633 22.04 32.64 24.12
C PRO A 633 22.48 34.03 23.62
N SER A 634 23.69 34.48 23.98
CA SER A 634 24.24 35.75 23.51
C SER A 634 25.78 35.80 23.59
N ALA A 635 26.39 36.73 22.84
CA ALA A 635 27.82 37.02 22.90
C ALA A 635 28.12 38.50 22.60
N THR A 636 29.27 39.00 23.07
CA THR A 636 29.78 40.34 22.73
C THR A 636 31.12 40.21 22.00
N VAL A 637 31.30 40.94 20.91
CA VAL A 637 32.46 40.83 20.00
C VAL A 637 32.94 42.24 19.63
N SER A 638 34.24 42.52 19.67
CA SER A 638 34.75 43.81 19.16
C SER A 638 34.73 43.81 17.62
N VAL A 639 34.55 44.98 16.99
CA VAL A 639 34.70 45.11 15.51
C VAL A 639 36.05 44.51 15.07
N GLY A 640 36.02 43.62 14.07
CA GLY A 640 37.19 42.89 13.57
C GLY A 640 37.54 41.61 14.33
N SER A 641 36.80 41.23 15.38
CA SER A 641 36.98 39.97 16.14
C SER A 641 35.92 38.93 15.76
N THR A 642 36.13 37.67 16.18
CA THR A 642 35.24 36.54 15.90
C THR A 642 34.85 35.77 17.17
N VAL A 643 33.73 35.04 17.11
CA VAL A 643 33.29 34.10 18.16
C VAL A 643 32.64 32.86 17.51
N GLN A 644 32.91 31.67 18.03
CA GLN A 644 32.30 30.44 17.56
C GLN A 644 30.97 30.19 18.30
N VAL A 645 29.92 29.88 17.55
CA VAL A 645 28.65 29.38 18.08
C VAL A 645 28.41 27.98 17.50
N THR A 646 27.79 27.09 18.26
CA THR A 646 27.37 25.76 17.78
C THR A 646 25.89 25.58 18.07
N ALA A 647 25.24 24.71 17.30
CA ALA A 647 23.82 24.42 17.42
C ALA A 647 23.61 22.91 17.32
N THR A 648 22.78 22.37 18.22
CA THR A 648 22.49 20.94 18.34
C THR A 648 20.99 20.74 18.17
N PRO A 649 20.53 20.14 17.05
CA PRO A 649 19.15 19.71 16.90
C PRO A 649 18.82 18.64 17.95
N LEU A 650 17.65 18.75 18.60
CA LEU A 650 17.20 17.83 19.63
C LEU A 650 15.86 17.19 19.24
N ASP A 651 15.63 15.95 19.68
CA ASP A 651 14.31 15.29 19.58
C ASP A 651 13.32 15.83 20.65
N ALA A 652 12.10 15.27 20.68
CA ALA A 652 11.06 15.69 21.61
C ALA A 652 11.34 15.37 23.10
N ASN A 653 12.41 14.62 23.39
CA ASN A 653 12.87 14.25 24.72
C ASN A 653 14.24 14.90 25.07
N ASP A 654 14.61 15.96 24.35
CA ASP A 654 15.88 16.68 24.45
C ASP A 654 17.15 15.86 24.11
N ASN A 655 17.04 14.72 23.42
CA ASN A 655 18.20 13.95 22.97
C ASN A 655 18.84 14.59 21.72
N PRO A 656 20.18 14.67 21.63
CA PRO A 656 20.87 15.25 20.48
C PRO A 656 20.78 14.38 19.22
N LEU A 657 20.36 15.00 18.11
CA LEU A 657 20.31 14.40 16.78
C LEU A 657 21.54 14.82 15.97
N SER A 658 22.47 13.89 15.75
CA SER A 658 23.80 14.13 15.19
C SER A 658 23.87 14.10 13.65
N ASP A 659 22.81 13.66 12.97
CA ASP A 659 22.73 13.45 11.52
C ASP A 659 22.02 14.59 10.76
N ARG A 660 21.69 15.71 11.44
CA ARG A 660 20.79 16.74 10.90
C ARG A 660 21.52 17.98 10.38
N VAL A 661 21.14 18.41 9.18
CA VAL A 661 21.69 19.60 8.53
C VAL A 661 21.24 20.86 9.27
N VAL A 662 22.20 21.67 9.70
CA VAL A 662 21.97 22.98 10.33
C VAL A 662 22.35 24.09 9.36
N THR A 663 21.39 24.96 9.05
CA THR A 663 21.57 26.16 8.22
C THR A 663 21.70 27.40 9.09
N TRP A 664 22.63 28.30 8.75
CA TRP A 664 22.97 29.48 9.56
C TRP A 664 22.63 30.77 8.82
N THR A 665 22.04 31.74 9.53
CA THR A 665 21.72 33.08 9.00
C THR A 665 22.03 34.18 10.02
N SER A 666 22.29 35.39 9.53
CA SER A 666 22.38 36.60 10.35
C SER A 666 21.28 37.58 9.93
N SER A 667 20.56 38.12 10.92
CA SER A 667 19.57 39.18 10.72
C SER A 667 20.17 40.53 10.33
N ALA A 668 21.47 40.75 10.58
CA ALA A 668 22.19 41.96 10.18
C ALA A 668 23.63 41.64 9.75
N PRO A 669 23.84 41.10 8.53
CA PRO A 669 25.18 40.72 8.04
C PRO A 669 26.19 41.88 8.01
N ALA A 670 25.72 43.12 7.86
CA ALA A 670 26.56 44.33 7.92
C ALA A 670 27.06 44.66 9.36
N VAL A 671 26.45 44.09 10.39
CA VAL A 671 26.84 44.22 11.80
C VAL A 671 27.63 42.99 12.24
N ALA A 672 27.14 41.78 11.96
CA ALA A 672 27.89 40.53 12.14
C ALA A 672 27.51 39.47 11.09
N THR A 673 28.50 38.82 10.48
CA THR A 673 28.31 37.68 9.57
C THR A 673 28.46 36.35 10.30
N VAL A 674 27.89 35.27 9.73
CA VAL A 674 28.06 33.89 10.22
C VAL A 674 28.38 32.96 9.05
N SER A 675 29.27 31.99 9.26
CA SER A 675 29.61 30.94 8.29
C SER A 675 28.71 29.71 8.39
N ALA A 676 28.80 28.80 7.41
CA ALA A 676 28.07 27.53 7.40
C ALA A 676 28.41 26.61 8.60
N ASN A 677 29.55 26.82 9.27
CA ASN A 677 29.96 26.11 10.48
C ASN A 677 29.83 26.95 11.77
N GLY A 678 29.00 28.02 11.78
CA GLY A 678 28.66 28.77 12.99
C GLY A 678 29.70 29.77 13.51
N LEU A 679 30.75 30.08 12.74
CA LEU A 679 31.74 31.10 13.12
C LEU A 679 31.18 32.50 12.82
N VAL A 680 31.01 33.31 13.87
CA VAL A 680 30.46 34.66 13.80
C VAL A 680 31.58 35.70 13.78
N SER A 681 31.50 36.70 12.89
CA SER A 681 32.49 37.79 12.77
C SER A 681 31.84 39.16 12.98
N GLY A 682 32.40 40.00 13.86
CA GLY A 682 31.90 41.35 14.12
C GLY A 682 32.39 42.36 13.06
N VAL A 683 31.46 42.90 12.26
CA VAL A 683 31.74 43.77 11.10
C VAL A 683 31.61 45.26 11.44
N ALA A 684 30.56 45.65 12.16
CA ALA A 684 30.31 47.03 12.57
C ALA A 684 29.63 47.07 13.94
N ALA A 685 29.81 48.15 14.71
CA ALA A 685 29.19 48.27 16.02
C ALA A 685 27.65 48.33 15.93
N GLY A 686 26.96 47.54 16.75
CA GLY A 686 25.51 47.34 16.66
C GLY A 686 25.08 46.00 17.26
N SER A 687 23.85 45.57 16.98
CA SER A 687 23.33 44.24 17.36
C SER A 687 22.89 43.42 16.15
N ALA A 688 23.09 42.10 16.21
CA ALA A 688 22.65 41.13 15.21
C ALA A 688 22.22 39.84 15.88
N THR A 689 21.05 39.30 15.52
CA THR A 689 20.66 37.94 15.89
C THR A 689 21.18 36.95 14.84
N ILE A 690 21.84 35.90 15.31
CA ILE A 690 22.25 34.74 14.51
C ILE A 690 21.24 33.61 14.74
N THR A 691 20.75 33.01 13.66
CA THR A 691 19.74 31.94 13.70
C THR A 691 20.31 30.67 13.07
N ALA A 692 20.20 29.56 13.78
CA ALA A 692 20.48 28.21 13.28
C ALA A 692 19.17 27.45 13.09
N THR A 693 18.95 26.86 11.92
CA THR A 693 17.69 26.20 11.54
C THR A 693 17.92 24.78 11.02
N SER A 694 17.15 23.82 11.51
CA SER A 694 17.11 22.42 11.06
C SER A 694 15.67 21.92 11.06
N GLU A 695 15.21 21.30 9.96
CA GLU A 695 13.85 20.76 9.78
C GLU A 695 12.71 21.72 10.19
N GLY A 696 12.87 23.02 9.91
CA GLY A 696 11.89 24.06 10.25
C GLY A 696 11.88 24.50 11.72
N LYS A 697 12.69 23.87 12.59
CA LYS A 697 12.96 24.35 13.96
C LYS A 697 14.19 25.24 13.98
N SER A 698 14.21 26.23 14.87
CA SER A 698 15.31 27.20 14.95
C SER A 698 15.75 27.52 16.38
N GLY A 699 17.05 27.73 16.56
CA GLY A 699 17.66 28.32 17.74
C GLY A 699 18.29 29.68 17.39
N THR A 700 18.35 30.60 18.34
CA THR A 700 18.88 31.95 18.11
C THR A 700 19.91 32.38 19.17
N ALA A 701 20.90 33.16 18.75
CA ALA A 701 21.90 33.78 19.62
C ALA A 701 22.02 35.28 19.31
N ALA A 702 21.98 36.14 20.35
CA ALA A 702 22.07 37.59 20.20
C ALA A 702 23.54 38.07 20.28
N ILE A 703 24.03 38.71 19.22
CA ILE A 703 25.40 39.21 19.10
C ILE A 703 25.40 40.73 19.23
N THR A 704 26.22 41.26 20.14
CA THR A 704 26.48 42.70 20.29
C THR A 704 27.90 43.03 19.86
N VAL A 705 28.08 44.01 19.00
CA VAL A 705 29.37 44.41 18.46
C VAL A 705 29.78 45.80 18.97
N THR A 706 31.00 45.94 19.50
CA THR A 706 31.48 47.16 20.20
C THR A 706 32.76 47.75 19.59
N SER A 707 33.11 48.99 19.96
CA SER A 707 34.26 49.74 19.42
C SER A 707 35.22 50.27 20.50
N VAL A 708 36.48 50.57 20.14
CA VAL A 708 37.58 50.97 21.04
C VAL A 708 37.69 52.51 21.17
N PRO A 709 37.78 53.14 22.36
CA PRO A 709 37.66 54.60 22.54
C PRO A 709 38.93 55.44 22.24
N VAL A 710 38.77 56.74 21.95
CA VAL A 710 39.83 57.72 21.64
C VAL A 710 40.44 58.39 22.87
N ALA A 711 41.77 58.56 22.86
CA ALA A 711 42.53 59.21 23.94
C ALA A 711 43.07 60.61 23.59
N SER A 712 43.42 60.90 22.33
CA SER A 712 43.95 62.22 21.91
C SER A 712 43.71 62.57 20.43
N VAL A 713 43.87 63.85 20.07
CA VAL A 713 43.68 64.43 18.72
C VAL A 713 44.83 65.39 18.38
N VAL A 714 45.37 65.31 17.16
CA VAL A 714 46.48 66.17 16.66
C VAL A 714 46.11 66.77 15.31
N VAL A 715 46.25 68.11 15.13
CA VAL A 715 45.95 68.84 13.87
C VAL A 715 47.22 69.28 13.13
N SER A 716 47.23 69.21 11.80
CA SER A 716 48.32 69.69 10.93
C SER A 716 47.81 70.19 9.57
N PRO A 717 48.42 71.22 8.94
CA PRO A 717 49.42 72.14 9.49
C PRO A 717 48.80 73.10 10.52
N ALA A 718 49.64 73.76 11.34
CA ALA A 718 49.18 74.70 12.37
C ALA A 718 48.77 76.09 11.82
N SER A 719 49.12 76.46 10.59
CA SER A 719 48.69 77.72 9.97
C SER A 719 48.82 77.76 8.43
N ALA A 720 48.06 78.63 7.75
CA ALA A 720 48.11 78.86 6.30
C ALA A 720 47.53 80.23 5.85
N SER A 721 47.68 80.55 4.55
CA SER A 721 47.16 81.75 3.88
C SER A 721 46.74 81.41 2.44
N MET A 722 45.63 82.00 1.94
CA MET A 722 45.04 81.70 0.64
C MET A 722 44.25 82.87 0.01
N GLN A 723 43.57 82.62 -1.10
CA GLN A 723 42.64 83.55 -1.76
C GLN A 723 41.16 83.16 -1.47
N VAL A 724 40.20 84.03 -1.78
CA VAL A 724 38.75 83.77 -1.73
C VAL A 724 38.44 82.68 -2.74
N GLY A 725 37.76 81.63 -2.31
CA GLY A 725 37.54 80.42 -3.10
C GLY A 725 38.72 79.44 -3.14
N GLN A 726 39.91 79.82 -2.66
CA GLN A 726 41.00 78.87 -2.40
C GLN A 726 40.81 78.22 -1.03
N THR A 727 41.39 77.03 -0.87
CA THR A 727 41.23 76.19 0.31
C THR A 727 42.58 75.70 0.82
N VAL A 728 42.62 75.27 2.08
CA VAL A 728 43.75 74.53 2.66
C VAL A 728 43.21 73.34 3.44
N GLN A 729 43.77 72.15 3.20
CA GLN A 729 43.42 70.97 3.96
C GLN A 729 44.14 70.98 5.30
N LEU A 730 43.39 70.85 6.38
CA LEU A 730 43.90 70.46 7.69
C LEU A 730 43.56 68.98 7.90
N THR A 731 44.46 68.22 8.51
CA THR A 731 44.24 66.82 8.91
C THR A 731 44.22 66.73 10.42
N ALA A 732 43.31 65.90 10.96
CA ALA A 732 43.25 65.58 12.38
C ALA A 732 43.38 64.07 12.58
N THR A 733 44.33 63.65 13.42
CA THR A 733 44.59 62.24 13.71
C THR A 733 44.14 61.91 15.13
N THR A 734 43.24 60.92 15.27
CA THR A 734 42.76 60.36 16.53
C THR A 734 43.62 59.17 16.96
N LEU A 735 44.06 59.16 18.22
CA LEU A 735 44.92 58.09 18.78
C LEU A 735 44.27 57.41 20.00
N ASP A 736 44.49 56.10 20.17
CA ASP A 736 44.12 55.34 21.37
C ASP A 736 45.07 55.60 22.55
N ALA A 737 44.80 54.97 23.70
CA ALA A 737 45.62 55.13 24.92
C ALA A 737 47.05 54.55 24.80
N ASN A 738 47.33 53.73 23.78
CA ASN A 738 48.62 53.14 23.49
C ASN A 738 49.36 53.88 22.35
N GLY A 739 48.74 54.91 21.76
CA GLY A 739 49.29 55.70 20.65
C GLY A 739 48.98 55.15 19.25
N ASN A 740 48.14 54.13 19.11
CA ASN A 740 47.72 53.61 17.81
C ASN A 740 46.69 54.55 17.15
N VAL A 741 46.74 54.67 15.82
CA VAL A 741 45.75 55.47 15.07
C VAL A 741 44.40 54.77 15.07
N LEU A 742 43.37 55.46 15.57
CA LEU A 742 41.98 55.02 15.50
C LEU A 742 41.35 55.62 14.24
N THR A 743 41.01 54.75 13.28
CA THR A 743 40.32 55.14 12.04
C THR A 743 38.80 55.16 12.22
N GLY A 744 38.09 55.84 11.30
CA GLY A 744 36.63 55.91 11.30
C GLY A 744 36.00 56.75 12.42
N ARG A 745 36.79 57.56 13.13
CA ARG A 745 36.32 58.39 14.25
C ARG A 745 35.71 59.70 13.76
N ALA A 746 34.59 60.09 14.37
CA ALA A 746 33.96 61.36 14.08
C ALA A 746 34.80 62.52 14.66
N ILE A 747 35.25 63.41 13.78
CA ILE A 747 36.00 64.61 14.14
C ILE A 747 35.14 65.83 13.79
N ALA A 748 34.73 66.58 14.80
CA ALA A 748 34.00 67.82 14.65
C ALA A 748 34.97 68.99 14.47
N TRP A 749 34.84 69.71 13.36
CA TRP A 749 35.65 70.90 13.05
C TRP A 749 34.84 72.19 13.23
N THR A 750 35.47 73.24 13.76
CA THR A 750 34.85 74.57 13.95
C THR A 750 35.80 75.70 13.56
N THR A 751 35.23 76.86 13.22
CA THR A 751 35.96 78.11 12.89
C THR A 751 35.57 79.24 13.84
N SER A 752 36.52 80.10 14.20
CA SER A 752 36.28 81.30 15.00
C SER A 752 35.68 82.47 14.20
N ALA A 753 35.77 82.44 12.87
CA ALA A 753 35.32 83.54 12.00
C ALA A 753 34.77 83.02 10.66
N VAL A 754 33.56 82.45 10.70
CA VAL A 754 32.90 81.78 9.57
C VAL A 754 32.68 82.66 8.34
N ALA A 755 32.48 83.97 8.52
CA ALA A 755 32.34 84.93 7.41
C ALA A 755 33.66 85.14 6.63
N THR A 756 34.78 84.75 7.22
CA THR A 756 36.13 84.99 6.69
C THR A 756 36.72 83.70 6.14
N ALA A 757 36.73 82.63 6.95
CA ALA A 757 37.04 81.29 6.48
C ALA A 757 36.17 80.24 7.20
N THR A 758 35.55 79.38 6.41
CA THR A 758 34.86 78.18 6.87
C THR A 758 35.85 77.03 7.04
N VAL A 759 35.44 76.00 7.77
CA VAL A 759 36.04 74.66 7.73
C VAL A 759 34.91 73.66 7.59
N ASP A 760 35.09 72.61 6.79
CA ASP A 760 34.12 71.51 6.70
C ASP A 760 34.44 70.35 7.67
N ALA A 761 33.60 69.33 7.68
CA ALA A 761 33.76 68.16 8.56
C ALA A 761 35.02 67.31 8.26
N THR A 762 35.72 67.55 7.15
CA THR A 762 36.99 66.88 6.80
C THR A 762 38.23 67.65 7.27
N GLY A 763 38.05 68.90 7.70
CA GLY A 763 39.16 69.82 8.01
C GLY A 763 39.58 70.70 6.84
N LEU A 764 38.83 70.73 5.73
CA LEU A 764 39.14 71.60 4.60
C LEU A 764 38.71 73.04 4.93
N ALA A 765 39.68 73.90 5.23
CA ALA A 765 39.45 75.32 5.45
C ALA A 765 39.27 76.05 4.11
N SER A 766 38.22 76.84 3.96
CA SER A 766 37.89 77.53 2.70
C SER A 766 37.80 79.05 2.89
N GLY A 767 38.42 79.82 1.99
CA GLY A 767 38.47 81.28 2.08
C GLY A 767 37.18 81.90 1.57
N VAL A 768 36.38 82.50 2.47
CA VAL A 768 35.03 83.01 2.15
C VAL A 768 35.08 84.49 1.79
N ALA A 769 35.77 85.30 2.58
CA ALA A 769 35.96 86.73 2.33
C ALA A 769 37.32 87.18 2.87
N PRO A 770 37.90 88.30 2.36
CA PRO A 770 39.24 88.72 2.77
C PRO A 770 39.35 89.04 4.27
N GLY A 771 40.31 88.41 4.96
CA GLY A 771 40.54 88.52 6.41
C GLY A 771 41.26 87.30 7.00
N SER A 772 41.25 87.14 8.33
CA SER A 772 41.85 86.00 9.08
C SER A 772 40.87 85.21 9.97
N ALA A 773 41.14 83.92 10.25
CA ALA A 773 40.34 83.03 11.11
C ALA A 773 41.16 81.94 11.84
N THR A 774 40.57 81.24 12.83
CA THR A 774 41.18 80.11 13.57
C THR A 774 40.25 78.88 13.52
N ILE A 775 40.82 77.71 13.29
CA ILE A 775 40.13 76.43 13.11
C ILE A 775 40.45 75.46 14.26
N THR A 776 39.48 74.65 14.70
CA THR A 776 39.61 73.67 15.80
C THR A 776 39.04 72.31 15.39
N ALA A 777 39.72 71.21 15.69
CA ALA A 777 39.22 69.84 15.55
C ALA A 777 38.94 69.22 16.93
N THR A 778 37.86 68.45 17.07
CA THR A 778 37.49 67.74 18.32
C THR A 778 36.96 66.34 18.04
N SER A 779 37.42 65.31 18.76
CA SER A 779 36.87 63.95 18.70
C SER A 779 36.77 63.36 20.12
N GLU A 780 35.62 62.74 20.44
CA GLU A 780 35.33 62.11 21.74
C GLU A 780 35.75 62.95 22.98
N GLY A 781 35.65 64.28 22.88
CA GLY A 781 36.00 65.23 23.95
C GLY A 781 37.47 65.69 24.02
N LYS A 782 38.29 65.39 23.01
CA LYS A 782 39.71 65.81 22.89
C LYS A 782 39.91 66.69 21.65
N SER A 783 40.76 67.72 21.70
CA SER A 783 40.84 68.75 20.62
C SER A 783 42.22 69.37 20.35
N SER A 784 42.38 70.01 19.17
CA SER A 784 43.60 70.69 18.68
C SER A 784 43.25 71.74 17.57
N THR A 785 44.16 72.66 17.18
CA THR A 785 43.82 73.90 16.40
C THR A 785 44.82 74.35 15.30
N ALA A 786 44.39 75.24 14.37
CA ALA A 786 45.19 75.88 13.30
C ALA A 786 44.68 77.30 12.89
N ALA A 787 45.44 78.12 12.11
CA ALA A 787 45.07 79.51 11.73
C ALA A 787 45.13 79.85 10.20
N ILE A 788 44.27 80.75 9.67
CA ILE A 788 43.97 80.96 8.22
C ILE A 788 43.86 82.45 7.79
N THR A 789 44.14 82.84 6.52
CA THR A 789 44.03 84.22 5.91
C THR A 789 43.60 84.24 4.40
N VAL A 790 42.95 85.30 3.81
CA VAL A 790 42.15 85.26 2.52
C VAL A 790 42.15 86.57 1.59
N THR A 791 42.00 86.54 0.21
CA THR A 791 41.90 87.70 -0.83
C THR A 791 41.30 87.38 -2.29
N SER A 792 40.71 88.26 -3.16
CA SER A 792 39.77 87.90 -4.34
C SER A 792 39.99 88.42 -5.84
N VAL A 793 39.15 88.01 -6.87
CA VAL A 793 39.35 88.08 -8.40
C VAL A 793 38.04 88.28 -9.33
N PRO A 794 38.07 88.67 -10.67
CA PRO A 794 36.88 88.97 -11.58
C PRO A 794 36.74 88.38 -13.05
N VAL A 795 35.55 88.49 -13.73
CA VAL A 795 34.93 87.63 -14.84
C VAL A 795 35.12 88.03 -16.34
N ALA A 796 35.19 87.02 -17.23
CA ALA A 796 35.22 87.13 -18.70
C ALA A 796 34.33 86.15 -19.53
N SER A 797 33.95 84.94 -19.06
CA SER A 797 33.06 84.00 -19.79
C SER A 797 32.19 83.11 -18.88
N VAL A 798 31.20 82.41 -19.43
CA VAL A 798 30.29 81.48 -18.73
C VAL A 798 30.20 80.16 -19.49
N VAL A 799 30.50 79.04 -18.80
CA VAL A 799 30.41 77.68 -19.36
C VAL A 799 29.34 76.90 -18.60
N VAL A 800 28.37 76.31 -19.30
CA VAL A 800 27.35 75.44 -18.70
C VAL A 800 27.75 73.98 -18.86
N SER A 801 27.68 73.22 -17.77
CA SER A 801 28.01 71.80 -17.72
C SER A 801 26.92 70.98 -17.03
N PRO A 802 26.59 69.76 -17.53
CA PRO A 802 27.04 69.22 -18.81
C PRO A 802 26.44 69.98 -19.99
N ALA A 803 27.14 69.96 -21.14
CA ALA A 803 26.64 70.59 -22.38
C ALA A 803 25.40 69.88 -22.97
N SER A 804 25.15 68.63 -22.56
CA SER A 804 23.87 67.96 -22.71
C SER A 804 23.65 66.91 -21.63
N ALA A 805 22.38 66.61 -21.31
CA ALA A 805 22.01 65.56 -20.37
C ALA A 805 20.80 64.76 -20.86
N SER A 806 20.74 63.49 -20.50
CA SER A 806 19.54 62.65 -20.65
C SER A 806 19.05 62.21 -19.28
N MET A 807 17.74 62.21 -19.08
CA MET A 807 17.07 61.94 -17.80
C MET A 807 15.74 61.21 -18.01
N GLN A 808 15.12 60.71 -16.95
CA GLN A 808 13.78 60.12 -17.02
C GLN A 808 12.71 61.11 -16.52
N VAL A 809 11.45 60.89 -16.91
CA VAL A 809 10.31 61.66 -16.38
C VAL A 809 10.29 61.59 -14.85
N GLY A 810 10.08 62.73 -14.19
CA GLY A 810 10.08 62.87 -12.73
C GLY A 810 11.49 63.00 -12.11
N GLN A 811 12.56 62.67 -12.84
CA GLN A 811 13.93 62.93 -12.38
C GLN A 811 14.28 64.41 -12.48
N THR A 812 15.40 64.77 -11.84
CA THR A 812 16.02 66.09 -11.99
C THR A 812 17.50 65.95 -12.40
N VAL A 813 18.02 66.90 -13.17
CA VAL A 813 19.45 67.04 -13.45
C VAL A 813 19.90 68.44 -13.09
N GLN A 814 20.91 68.55 -12.23
CA GLN A 814 21.51 69.83 -11.89
C GLN A 814 22.45 70.25 -13.02
N LEU A 815 22.24 71.44 -13.59
CA LEU A 815 23.23 72.10 -14.43
C LEU A 815 24.07 73.06 -13.58
N THR A 816 25.36 73.13 -13.87
CA THR A 816 26.29 74.07 -13.25
C THR A 816 26.76 75.07 -14.29
N ALA A 817 26.67 76.35 -13.97
CA ALA A 817 27.22 77.43 -14.78
C ALA A 817 28.48 77.98 -14.10
N THR A 818 29.60 77.90 -14.80
CA THR A 818 30.92 78.27 -14.30
C THR A 818 31.34 79.58 -14.95
N THR A 819 31.40 80.66 -14.17
CA THR A 819 32.05 81.91 -14.59
C THR A 819 33.56 81.76 -14.59
N LEU A 820 34.23 82.15 -15.67
CA LEU A 820 35.69 82.13 -15.80
C LEU A 820 36.26 83.54 -15.98
N ASP A 821 37.46 83.80 -15.48
CA ASP A 821 38.25 85.02 -15.75
C ASP A 821 38.84 85.03 -17.17
N ALA A 822 39.56 86.09 -17.52
CA ALA A 822 40.17 86.25 -18.85
C ALA A 822 41.30 85.24 -19.16
N ASN A 823 41.82 84.55 -18.15
CA ASN A 823 42.82 83.49 -18.28
C ASN A 823 42.20 82.09 -18.24
N GLY A 824 40.88 81.98 -18.03
CA GLY A 824 40.14 80.72 -17.91
C GLY A 824 40.00 80.19 -16.49
N ASN A 825 40.39 80.93 -15.44
CA ASN A 825 40.24 80.49 -14.05
C ASN A 825 38.80 80.64 -13.57
N VAL A 826 38.29 79.67 -12.80
CA VAL A 826 36.93 79.72 -12.23
C VAL A 826 36.81 80.85 -11.20
N LEU A 827 35.67 81.53 -11.24
CA LEU A 827 35.30 82.60 -10.33
C LEU A 827 34.01 82.23 -9.61
N THR A 828 33.98 82.50 -8.32
CA THR A 828 32.87 82.16 -7.42
C THR A 828 32.19 83.42 -6.89
N GLY A 829 30.97 83.27 -6.34
CA GLY A 829 30.19 84.40 -5.80
C GLY A 829 29.58 85.34 -6.85
N ARG A 830 29.53 84.93 -8.12
CA ARG A 830 28.94 85.71 -9.23
C ARG A 830 27.48 85.32 -9.45
N ALA A 831 26.61 86.30 -9.68
CA ALA A 831 25.18 86.06 -9.88
C ALA A 831 24.90 85.44 -11.26
N ILE A 832 24.06 84.41 -11.33
CA ILE A 832 23.72 83.67 -12.55
C ILE A 832 22.20 83.54 -12.69
N ALA A 833 21.67 83.73 -13.90
CA ALA A 833 20.24 83.58 -14.22
C ALA A 833 20.01 82.48 -15.27
N TRP A 834 18.96 81.68 -15.11
CA TRP A 834 18.67 80.47 -15.90
C TRP A 834 17.32 80.51 -16.63
N THR A 835 17.22 79.91 -17.83
CA THR A 835 15.97 79.82 -18.64
C THR A 835 15.89 78.51 -19.45
N THR A 836 14.67 78.09 -19.86
CA THR A 836 14.39 76.92 -20.72
C THR A 836 13.58 77.30 -21.96
N ASN A 837 13.76 76.62 -23.09
CA ASN A 837 12.93 76.81 -24.29
C ASN A 837 11.67 75.92 -24.36
N ALA A 838 11.56 74.87 -23.54
CA ALA A 838 10.50 73.85 -23.66
C ALA A 838 10.00 73.36 -22.28
N ALA A 839 9.36 74.25 -21.52
CA ALA A 839 8.89 74.01 -20.15
C ALA A 839 7.81 72.92 -19.98
N ALA A 840 7.28 72.36 -21.07
CA ALA A 840 6.40 71.18 -21.06
C ALA A 840 7.19 69.85 -21.09
N VAL A 841 8.45 69.88 -21.51
CA VAL A 841 9.37 68.74 -21.54
C VAL A 841 10.34 68.82 -20.37
N ALA A 842 10.99 69.98 -20.16
CA ALA A 842 11.91 70.19 -19.05
C ALA A 842 11.88 71.63 -18.53
N ARG A 843 11.76 71.79 -17.19
CA ARG A 843 11.73 73.08 -16.49
C ARG A 843 13.03 73.30 -15.73
N VAL A 844 13.54 74.53 -15.67
CA VAL A 844 14.72 74.88 -14.87
C VAL A 844 14.37 75.91 -13.80
N ASP A 845 14.97 75.81 -12.62
CA ASP A 845 14.84 76.79 -11.54
C ASP A 845 16.00 77.81 -11.49
N ALA A 846 15.95 78.72 -10.50
CA ALA A 846 16.95 79.78 -10.34
C ALA A 846 18.36 79.26 -9.94
N THR A 847 18.49 78.00 -9.52
CA THR A 847 19.76 77.36 -9.17
C THR A 847 20.37 76.56 -10.33
N GLY A 848 19.62 76.37 -11.41
CA GLY A 848 20.02 75.53 -12.54
C GLY A 848 19.53 74.08 -12.45
N LEU A 849 18.67 73.74 -11.49
CA LEU A 849 18.08 72.41 -11.36
C LEU A 849 17.00 72.24 -12.42
N VAL A 850 17.16 71.23 -13.29
CA VAL A 850 16.25 70.93 -14.39
C VAL A 850 15.37 69.73 -14.02
N SER A 851 14.05 69.85 -14.08
CA SER A 851 13.08 68.75 -13.85
C SER A 851 12.51 68.23 -15.16
N GLY A 852 12.55 66.92 -15.38
CA GLY A 852 11.98 66.24 -16.56
C GLY A 852 10.48 66.00 -16.39
N VAL A 853 9.66 66.61 -17.25
CA VAL A 853 8.19 66.65 -17.13
C VAL A 853 7.50 65.62 -18.03
N ALA A 854 7.97 65.46 -19.27
CA ALA A 854 7.44 64.51 -20.23
C ALA A 854 8.53 64.10 -21.23
N PRO A 855 8.46 62.92 -21.89
CA PRO A 855 9.48 62.49 -22.84
C PRO A 855 9.60 63.45 -24.04
N GLY A 856 10.82 63.76 -24.46
CA GLY A 856 11.10 64.75 -25.50
C GLY A 856 12.47 65.42 -25.33
N SER A 857 12.71 66.56 -25.99
CA SER A 857 13.93 67.35 -25.83
C SER A 857 13.68 68.84 -25.55
N ALA A 858 14.64 69.48 -24.88
CA ALA A 858 14.63 70.88 -24.45
C ALA A 858 16.06 71.48 -24.47
N THR A 859 16.19 72.80 -24.25
CA THR A 859 17.47 73.50 -24.15
C THR A 859 17.41 74.56 -23.06
N ILE A 860 18.45 74.60 -22.24
CA ILE A 860 18.58 75.41 -21.02
C ILE A 860 19.74 76.41 -21.20
N THR A 861 19.59 77.65 -20.73
CA THR A 861 20.58 78.74 -20.88
C THR A 861 20.91 79.35 -19.52
N ALA A 862 22.18 79.65 -19.26
CA ALA A 862 22.66 80.37 -18.07
C ALA A 862 23.38 81.67 -18.45
N THR A 863 23.19 82.74 -17.70
CA THR A 863 23.81 84.07 -17.96
C THR A 863 24.37 84.68 -16.68
N SER A 864 25.61 85.19 -16.71
CA SER A 864 26.25 85.93 -15.61
C SER A 864 26.94 87.18 -16.14
N GLU A 865 26.75 88.31 -15.45
CA GLU A 865 27.15 89.66 -15.90
C GLU A 865 26.67 89.96 -17.34
N THR A 866 27.55 89.79 -18.35
CA THR A 866 27.23 89.99 -19.78
C THR A 866 27.51 88.76 -20.66
N LYS A 867 27.70 87.59 -20.05
CA LYS A 867 28.16 86.35 -20.71
C LYS A 867 27.22 85.18 -20.42
N SER A 868 27.07 84.27 -21.37
CA SER A 868 26.12 83.15 -21.26
C SER A 868 26.63 81.85 -21.90
N GLY A 869 26.03 80.73 -21.48
CA GLY A 869 26.25 79.38 -22.03
C GLY A 869 24.96 78.54 -21.99
N THR A 870 24.95 77.37 -22.64
CA THR A 870 23.73 76.56 -22.86
C THR A 870 23.95 75.05 -22.66
N SER A 871 22.87 74.30 -22.40
CA SER A 871 22.84 72.83 -22.32
C SER A 871 21.59 72.23 -22.98
N ALA A 872 21.72 71.09 -23.67
CA ALA A 872 20.61 70.37 -24.30
C ALA A 872 20.11 69.18 -23.45
N ILE A 873 18.80 69.07 -23.24
CA ILE A 873 18.19 68.08 -22.34
C ILE A 873 17.30 67.12 -23.13
N THR A 874 17.41 65.82 -22.86
CA THR A 874 16.50 64.78 -23.37
C THR A 874 15.83 64.06 -22.21
N VAL A 875 14.52 63.85 -22.29
CA VAL A 875 13.72 63.16 -21.28
C VAL A 875 13.17 61.84 -21.87
N THR A 876 13.27 60.76 -21.10
CA THR A 876 12.91 59.39 -21.46
C THR A 876 11.95 58.77 -20.44
N SER A 877 11.34 57.63 -20.75
CA SER A 877 10.49 56.89 -19.80
C SER A 877 11.30 56.03 -18.84
N VAL A 878 10.80 55.81 -17.62
CA VAL A 878 11.35 54.83 -16.67
C VAL A 878 11.18 53.40 -17.23
N PRO A 879 12.18 52.50 -17.15
CA PRO A 879 12.07 51.12 -17.63
C PRO A 879 11.32 50.18 -16.67
N VAL A 880 10.77 49.10 -17.20
CA VAL A 880 10.19 47.98 -16.43
C VAL A 880 11.31 47.06 -15.95
N ALA A 881 11.47 46.91 -14.64
CA ALA A 881 12.53 46.11 -14.03
C ALA A 881 12.11 44.66 -13.75
N SER A 882 10.82 44.41 -13.49
CA SER A 882 10.25 43.07 -13.37
C SER A 882 8.77 43.05 -13.78
N VAL A 883 8.23 41.87 -14.07
CA VAL A 883 6.79 41.66 -14.27
C VAL A 883 6.37 40.53 -13.34
N VAL A 884 5.45 40.81 -12.42
CA VAL A 884 4.91 39.80 -11.51
C VAL A 884 3.61 39.25 -12.09
N VAL A 885 3.53 37.93 -12.28
CA VAL A 885 2.30 37.24 -12.74
C VAL A 885 1.64 36.54 -11.57
N SER A 886 0.32 36.69 -11.44
CA SER A 886 -0.48 36.09 -10.37
C SER A 886 -1.71 35.36 -10.92
N PRO A 887 -2.03 34.15 -10.42
CA PRO A 887 -1.19 33.32 -9.55
C PRO A 887 0.10 32.85 -10.26
N ALA A 888 1.15 32.56 -9.48
CA ALA A 888 2.44 32.08 -10.01
C ALA A 888 2.39 30.62 -10.51
N SER A 889 1.43 29.84 -10.05
CA SER A 889 1.09 28.53 -10.59
C SER A 889 -0.40 28.21 -10.40
N ALA A 890 -0.95 27.33 -11.24
CA ALA A 890 -2.32 26.84 -11.13
C ALA A 890 -2.48 25.44 -11.74
N SER A 891 -3.42 24.65 -11.22
CA SER A 891 -3.91 23.42 -11.85
C SER A 891 -5.33 23.66 -12.34
N LEU A 892 -5.66 23.19 -13.54
CA LEU A 892 -6.95 23.43 -14.21
C LEU A 892 -7.48 22.15 -14.85
N ASP A 893 -8.75 21.85 -14.65
CA ASP A 893 -9.42 20.77 -15.37
C ASP A 893 -9.62 21.13 -16.84
N GLN A 894 -9.51 20.13 -17.70
CA GLN A 894 -9.77 20.25 -19.14
C GLN A 894 -11.15 20.88 -19.44
N GLY A 895 -11.15 22.00 -20.15
CA GLY A 895 -12.33 22.79 -20.49
C GLY A 895 -12.58 23.99 -19.57
N THR A 896 -11.83 24.14 -18.47
CA THR A 896 -11.93 25.31 -17.58
C THR A 896 -11.06 26.49 -18.05
N THR A 897 -11.29 27.65 -17.45
CA THR A 897 -10.60 28.92 -17.76
C THR A 897 -10.07 29.60 -16.49
N LEU A 898 -8.95 30.31 -16.60
CA LEU A 898 -8.32 31.04 -15.50
C LEU A 898 -7.86 32.43 -15.96
N GLN A 899 -8.19 33.46 -15.20
CA GLN A 899 -7.71 34.82 -15.47
C GLN A 899 -6.39 35.07 -14.71
N LEU A 900 -5.29 35.22 -15.45
CA LEU A 900 -4.01 35.66 -14.88
C LEU A 900 -3.93 37.20 -14.87
N THR A 901 -3.23 37.76 -13.90
CA THR A 901 -2.91 39.20 -13.84
C THR A 901 -1.40 39.39 -13.91
N ALA A 902 -0.93 40.36 -14.69
CA ALA A 902 0.49 40.72 -14.78
C ALA A 902 0.69 42.19 -14.39
N THR A 903 1.62 42.42 -13.47
CA THR A 903 1.93 43.75 -12.92
C THR A 903 3.39 44.10 -13.22
N PRO A 904 3.66 44.98 -14.21
CA PRO A 904 5.00 45.51 -14.45
C PRO A 904 5.43 46.44 -13.32
N LEU A 905 6.64 46.24 -12.78
CA LEU A 905 7.20 47.00 -11.66
C LEU A 905 8.45 47.79 -12.06
N ASP A 906 8.70 48.90 -11.39
CA ASP A 906 9.99 49.61 -11.42
C ASP A 906 11.06 48.86 -10.58
N ALA A 907 12.30 49.37 -10.58
CA ALA A 907 13.41 48.77 -9.84
C ALA A 907 13.25 48.80 -8.31
N ASN A 908 12.28 49.56 -7.79
CA ASN A 908 11.94 49.66 -6.37
C ASN A 908 10.69 48.83 -6.01
N GLY A 909 10.10 48.11 -6.96
CA GLY A 909 8.88 47.31 -6.77
C GLY A 909 7.57 48.09 -6.92
N ASN A 910 7.58 49.35 -7.36
CA ASN A 910 6.36 50.13 -7.56
C ASN A 910 5.66 49.72 -8.87
N PRO A 911 4.33 49.51 -8.88
CA PRO A 911 3.61 49.12 -10.09
C PRO A 911 3.44 50.27 -11.08
N PHE A 912 3.70 49.99 -12.36
CA PHE A 912 3.35 50.89 -13.46
C PHE A 912 1.87 50.74 -13.85
N SER A 913 1.19 51.87 -14.05
CA SER A 913 -0.13 51.90 -14.69
C SER A 913 -0.02 52.15 -16.20
N GLY A 914 -0.89 51.52 -16.99
CA GLY A 914 -1.03 51.80 -18.43
C GLY A 914 0.07 51.25 -19.36
N ARG A 915 1.01 50.42 -18.87
CA ARG A 915 1.97 49.72 -19.74
C ARG A 915 1.29 48.59 -20.50
N THR A 916 1.70 48.39 -21.75
CA THR A 916 1.22 47.26 -22.56
C THR A 916 1.86 45.96 -22.09
N VAL A 917 1.05 44.91 -21.93
CA VAL A 917 1.49 43.55 -21.61
C VAL A 917 1.09 42.63 -22.76
N THR A 918 2.02 41.79 -23.22
CA THR A 918 1.75 40.72 -24.19
C THR A 918 1.85 39.36 -23.52
N TRP A 919 0.95 38.44 -23.88
CA TRP A 919 0.85 37.10 -23.29
C TRP A 919 1.16 36.01 -24.32
N VAL A 920 1.91 34.98 -23.92
CA VAL A 920 2.27 33.83 -24.76
C VAL A 920 2.18 32.55 -23.93
N SER A 921 1.71 31.46 -24.52
CA SER A 921 1.76 30.10 -23.92
C SER A 921 2.85 29.27 -24.58
N SER A 922 3.59 28.48 -23.81
CA SER A 922 4.54 27.49 -24.33
C SER A 922 3.86 26.28 -24.99
N ALA A 923 2.57 26.04 -24.70
CA ALA A 923 1.78 24.95 -25.27
C ALA A 923 0.34 25.42 -25.57
N PRO A 924 0.12 26.23 -26.63
CA PRO A 924 -1.19 26.83 -26.94
C PRO A 924 -2.29 25.81 -27.24
N SER A 925 -1.92 24.58 -27.63
CA SER A 925 -2.84 23.46 -27.87
C SER A 925 -3.23 22.68 -26.62
N LEU A 926 -2.72 23.05 -25.44
CA LEU A 926 -3.11 22.51 -24.13
C LEU A 926 -3.76 23.62 -23.29
N ALA A 927 -3.06 24.75 -23.17
CA ALA A 927 -3.52 25.96 -22.50
C ALA A 927 -3.24 27.19 -23.38
N GLY A 928 -4.24 27.64 -24.14
CA GLY A 928 -4.18 28.90 -24.87
C GLY A 928 -4.31 30.09 -23.92
N VAL A 929 -3.73 31.25 -24.26
CA VAL A 929 -3.89 32.49 -23.48
C VAL A 929 -4.29 33.64 -24.38
N SER A 930 -5.25 34.45 -23.94
CA SER A 930 -5.72 35.64 -24.63
C SER A 930 -4.79 36.84 -24.41
N GLY A 931 -4.93 37.89 -25.23
CA GLY A 931 -4.26 39.17 -25.00
C GLY A 931 -4.64 39.88 -23.68
N SER A 932 -5.68 39.41 -22.97
CA SER A 932 -6.06 39.90 -21.64
C SER A 932 -5.55 39.03 -20.48
N GLY A 933 -4.76 37.98 -20.75
CA GLY A 933 -4.29 37.03 -19.72
C GLY A 933 -5.32 35.96 -19.33
N LEU A 934 -6.43 35.81 -20.07
CA LEU A 934 -7.37 34.72 -19.87
C LEU A 934 -6.82 33.43 -20.48
N VAL A 935 -6.51 32.46 -19.65
CA VAL A 935 -6.10 31.11 -20.04
C VAL A 935 -7.34 30.27 -20.31
N VAL A 936 -7.36 29.60 -21.47
CA VAL A 936 -8.42 28.69 -21.92
C VAL A 936 -7.79 27.35 -22.27
N THR A 937 -8.24 26.28 -21.64
CA THR A 937 -7.71 24.94 -21.87
C THR A 937 -8.37 24.27 -23.08
N GLY A 938 -7.61 23.46 -23.82
CA GLY A 938 -8.07 22.83 -25.06
C GLY A 938 -7.55 21.40 -25.23
N ILE A 939 -8.48 20.44 -25.32
CA ILE A 939 -8.36 19.02 -25.79
C ILE A 939 -7.28 18.10 -25.13
N GLY A 940 -6.15 18.59 -24.63
CA GLY A 940 -5.09 17.76 -24.02
C GLY A 940 -4.68 18.19 -22.61
N SER A 941 -4.20 17.23 -21.83
CA SER A 941 -3.60 17.43 -20.50
C SER A 941 -2.08 17.57 -20.58
N GLY A 942 -1.49 18.20 -19.56
CA GLY A 942 -0.04 18.42 -19.44
C GLY A 942 0.33 19.83 -18.95
N PRO A 943 1.61 20.07 -18.66
CA PRO A 943 2.11 21.37 -18.22
C PRO A 943 2.26 22.36 -19.38
N ALA A 944 1.96 23.63 -19.09
CA ALA A 944 2.17 24.78 -19.96
C ALA A 944 2.70 25.96 -19.13
N THR A 945 3.64 26.72 -19.68
CA THR A 945 4.13 27.97 -19.08
C THR A 945 3.48 29.14 -19.80
N ILE A 946 2.83 30.02 -19.04
CA ILE A 946 2.23 31.26 -19.54
C ILE A 946 3.16 32.43 -19.20
N THR A 947 3.65 33.13 -20.22
CA THR A 947 4.60 34.23 -20.10
C THR A 947 3.91 35.56 -20.39
N ALA A 948 4.07 36.53 -19.49
CA ALA A 948 3.65 37.92 -19.68
C ALA A 948 4.88 38.81 -19.87
N THR A 949 4.89 39.66 -20.90
CA THR A 949 6.02 40.54 -21.23
C THR A 949 5.59 42.00 -21.33
N SER A 950 6.37 42.91 -20.75
CA SER A 950 6.17 44.36 -20.83
C SER A 950 7.52 45.07 -20.97
N ASP A 951 7.65 45.94 -21.98
CA ASP A 951 8.87 46.67 -22.33
C ASP A 951 10.15 45.80 -22.43
N GLY A 952 10.00 44.53 -22.84
CA GLY A 952 11.09 43.56 -23.00
C GLY A 952 11.40 42.71 -21.76
N THR A 953 10.81 43.04 -20.60
CA THR A 953 10.94 42.28 -19.35
C THR A 953 9.76 41.32 -19.19
N SER A 954 10.00 40.10 -18.71
CA SER A 954 8.98 39.04 -18.63
C SER A 954 8.81 38.47 -17.22
N GLY A 955 7.60 37.97 -16.95
CA GLY A 955 7.26 37.12 -15.81
C GLY A 955 6.45 35.91 -16.28
N THR A 956 6.39 34.86 -15.47
CA THR A 956 5.78 33.57 -15.86
C THR A 956 4.82 33.04 -14.81
N SER A 957 3.85 32.24 -15.26
CA SER A 957 3.00 31.38 -14.43
C SER A 957 3.02 29.95 -14.97
N ALA A 958 3.11 28.96 -14.08
CA ALA A 958 3.09 27.54 -14.44
C ALA A 958 1.67 26.97 -14.34
N VAL A 959 1.09 26.55 -15.45
CA VAL A 959 -0.28 26.03 -15.54
C VAL A 959 -0.24 24.55 -15.91
N THR A 960 -0.82 23.68 -15.08
CA THR A 960 -0.98 22.26 -15.39
C THR A 960 -2.44 21.98 -15.76
N VAL A 961 -2.67 21.41 -16.95
CA VAL A 961 -4.00 20.95 -17.36
C VAL A 961 -4.15 19.48 -17.01
N VAL A 962 -5.16 19.13 -16.23
CA VAL A 962 -5.49 17.75 -15.85
C VAL A 962 -6.80 17.30 -16.52
N VAL A 963 -6.95 15.99 -16.75
CA VAL A 963 -8.22 15.43 -17.21
C VAL A 963 -9.07 15.16 -15.96
N PRO A 964 -10.29 15.71 -15.84
CA PRO A 964 -11.15 15.40 -14.69
C PRO A 964 -11.50 13.90 -14.67
N ALA A 965 -11.50 13.31 -13.48
CA ALA A 965 -11.83 11.89 -13.32
C ALA A 965 -13.28 11.61 -13.79
N SER A 966 -13.47 10.48 -14.48
CA SER A 966 -14.80 10.07 -14.93
C SER A 966 -15.73 9.82 -13.73
N PRO A 967 -16.96 10.35 -13.71
CA PRO A 967 -17.89 10.13 -12.60
C PRO A 967 -18.17 8.65 -12.37
N VAL A 968 -18.17 8.24 -11.11
CA VAL A 968 -18.40 6.85 -10.68
C VAL A 968 -19.81 6.68 -10.15
N LEU A 969 -20.41 5.51 -10.40
CA LEU A 969 -21.75 5.19 -9.92
C LEU A 969 -21.68 4.46 -8.58
N LEU A 970 -22.55 4.85 -7.64
CA LEU A 970 -22.77 4.20 -6.36
C LEU A 970 -24.29 3.97 -6.20
N THR A 971 -24.75 2.72 -6.35
CA THR A 971 -26.18 2.41 -6.49
C THR A 971 -26.64 1.37 -5.46
N GLY A 972 -27.81 1.55 -4.83
CA GLY A 972 -28.22 0.62 -3.78
C GLY A 972 -29.51 0.97 -3.05
N ALA A 973 -29.80 0.19 -2.02
CA ALA A 973 -30.95 0.29 -1.13
C ALA A 973 -30.66 -0.50 0.17
N GLY A 974 -31.55 -0.40 1.17
CA GLY A 974 -31.59 -1.31 2.32
C GLY A 974 -32.92 -2.05 2.38
N ASN A 975 -33.08 -2.87 3.43
CA ASN A 975 -34.25 -3.72 3.65
C ASN A 975 -34.52 -4.64 2.43
N ILE A 976 -33.62 -5.60 2.19
CA ILE A 976 -33.48 -6.31 0.90
C ILE A 976 -34.23 -7.65 0.89
N ALA A 977 -33.60 -8.77 1.28
CA ALA A 977 -34.08 -10.09 0.92
C ALA A 977 -35.17 -10.64 1.86
N ARG A 978 -36.27 -11.10 1.26
CA ARG A 978 -37.43 -11.71 1.94
C ARG A 978 -37.48 -13.23 1.88
N CYS A 979 -36.53 -13.87 1.21
CA CYS A 979 -36.53 -15.31 0.88
C CYS A 979 -37.63 -15.76 -0.11
N ASP A 980 -38.56 -14.88 -0.51
CA ASP A 980 -39.62 -15.18 -1.50
C ASP A 980 -39.22 -14.86 -2.96
N LYS A 981 -38.06 -14.22 -3.18
CA LYS A 981 -37.46 -13.89 -4.49
C LYS A 981 -38.37 -13.07 -5.42
N GLN A 982 -39.16 -12.15 -4.85
CA GLN A 982 -40.09 -11.32 -5.61
C GLN A 982 -39.52 -9.91 -5.83
N SER A 983 -39.64 -9.05 -4.82
CA SER A 983 -39.31 -7.61 -4.95
C SER A 983 -37.81 -7.34 -4.87
N ASP A 984 -37.07 -8.20 -4.16
CA ASP A 984 -35.60 -8.20 -4.09
C ASP A 984 -34.95 -8.66 -5.40
N GLU A 985 -35.57 -9.61 -6.11
CA GLU A 985 -35.16 -9.99 -7.46
C GLU A 985 -35.42 -8.87 -8.48
N ALA A 986 -36.55 -8.16 -8.35
CA ALA A 986 -36.90 -7.04 -9.22
C ALA A 986 -35.92 -5.86 -9.08
N THR A 987 -35.45 -5.54 -7.87
CA THR A 987 -34.42 -4.50 -7.63
C THR A 987 -33.01 -4.97 -8.00
N ALA A 988 -32.66 -6.25 -7.78
CA ALA A 988 -31.40 -6.83 -8.23
C ALA A 988 -31.25 -6.75 -9.77
N ASN A 989 -32.35 -6.88 -10.52
CA ASN A 989 -32.35 -6.71 -11.97
C ASN A 989 -32.14 -5.26 -12.43
N VAL A 990 -32.51 -4.26 -11.62
CA VAL A 990 -32.13 -2.87 -11.88
C VAL A 990 -30.61 -2.70 -11.71
N LEU A 991 -30.03 -3.28 -10.66
CA LEU A 991 -28.58 -3.22 -10.43
C LEU A 991 -27.74 -4.00 -11.46
N ASN A 992 -28.31 -5.03 -12.08
CA ASN A 992 -27.69 -5.73 -13.22
C ASN A 992 -27.49 -4.79 -14.44
N SER A 993 -28.35 -3.78 -14.64
CA SER A 993 -28.26 -2.85 -15.78
C SER A 993 -27.48 -1.56 -15.50
N ILE A 994 -27.08 -1.33 -14.25
CA ILE A 994 -26.36 -0.13 -13.80
C ILE A 994 -24.96 -0.53 -13.32
N GLY A 995 -23.90 0.06 -13.90
CA GLY A 995 -22.50 -0.19 -13.50
C GLY A 995 -22.10 0.46 -12.16
N GLY A 996 -20.82 0.33 -11.77
CA GLY A 996 -20.24 0.98 -10.58
C GLY A 996 -20.37 0.19 -9.26
N ALA A 997 -20.13 0.84 -8.13
CA ALA A 997 -20.24 0.22 -6.80
C ALA A 997 -21.71 0.00 -6.41
N VAL A 998 -21.97 -1.06 -5.65
CA VAL A 998 -23.27 -1.35 -5.03
C VAL A 998 -23.16 -1.16 -3.53
N PHE A 999 -24.06 -0.40 -2.92
CA PHE A 999 -24.16 -0.34 -1.45
C PHE A 999 -25.38 -1.10 -0.95
N THR A 1000 -25.32 -1.55 0.32
CA THR A 1000 -26.53 -1.90 1.06
C THR A 1000 -26.64 -1.02 2.31
N ALA A 1001 -27.83 -0.49 2.58
CA ALA A 1001 -28.15 0.22 3.83
C ALA A 1001 -28.67 -0.76 4.92
N ALA A 1002 -28.06 -1.95 4.93
CA ALA A 1002 -28.34 -3.08 5.79
C ALA A 1002 -29.77 -3.66 5.70
N ASP A 1003 -30.10 -4.53 6.68
CA ASP A 1003 -31.23 -5.46 6.63
C ASP A 1003 -31.22 -6.24 5.31
N ASN A 1004 -30.04 -6.80 5.02
CA ASN A 1004 -29.73 -7.55 3.81
C ASN A 1004 -30.61 -8.81 3.72
N VAL A 1005 -30.90 -9.44 4.86
CA VAL A 1005 -31.83 -10.58 4.98
C VAL A 1005 -32.79 -10.39 6.14
N ASN A 1006 -34.09 -10.57 5.89
CA ASN A 1006 -35.15 -10.41 6.92
C ASN A 1006 -35.22 -11.57 7.94
N ALA A 1007 -34.66 -12.74 7.59
CA ALA A 1007 -34.72 -13.99 8.36
C ALA A 1007 -33.81 -13.97 9.61
N SER A 1008 -33.23 -15.11 10.01
CA SER A 1008 -32.40 -15.24 11.22
C SER A 1008 -30.95 -14.78 11.03
N ALA A 1009 -30.60 -14.26 9.85
CA ALA A 1009 -29.27 -13.79 9.45
C ALA A 1009 -28.14 -14.83 9.62
N THR A 1010 -28.46 -16.11 9.50
CA THR A 1010 -27.48 -17.20 9.42
C THR A 1010 -26.78 -17.22 8.07
N ALA A 1011 -25.63 -17.90 7.96
CA ALA A 1011 -24.96 -18.12 6.68
C ALA A 1011 -25.88 -18.80 5.63
N THR A 1012 -26.78 -19.68 6.10
CA THR A 1012 -27.84 -20.30 5.30
C THR A 1012 -28.86 -19.28 4.78
N ASP A 1013 -29.29 -18.32 5.61
CA ASP A 1013 -30.21 -17.26 5.21
C ASP A 1013 -29.58 -16.34 4.15
N PHE A 1014 -28.30 -15.99 4.32
CA PHE A 1014 -27.55 -15.25 3.30
C PHE A 1014 -27.42 -16.04 1.99
N THR A 1015 -27.13 -17.34 2.06
CA THR A 1015 -26.99 -18.20 0.88
C THR A 1015 -28.31 -18.42 0.13
N ASN A 1016 -29.41 -18.61 0.85
CA ASN A 1016 -30.72 -18.98 0.28
C ASN A 1016 -31.59 -17.77 -0.09
N CYS A 1017 -31.47 -16.66 0.63
CA CYS A 1017 -32.34 -15.48 0.47
C CYS A 1017 -31.65 -14.33 -0.25
N TYR A 1018 -30.48 -13.88 0.22
CA TYR A 1018 -29.73 -12.80 -0.44
C TYR A 1018 -28.99 -13.30 -1.68
N GLY A 1019 -28.34 -14.46 -1.57
CA GLY A 1019 -27.52 -15.12 -2.58
C GLY A 1019 -28.13 -15.12 -3.99
N PRO A 1020 -29.37 -15.61 -4.17
CA PRO A 1020 -29.97 -15.73 -5.49
C PRO A 1020 -30.38 -14.40 -6.12
N SER A 1021 -30.75 -13.40 -5.31
CA SER A 1021 -31.14 -12.07 -5.78
C SER A 1021 -29.93 -11.13 -5.82
N TRP A 1022 -29.68 -10.36 -4.76
CA TRP A 1022 -28.58 -9.38 -4.71
C TRP A 1022 -27.19 -10.01 -4.59
N GLY A 1023 -27.07 -11.26 -4.17
CA GLY A 1023 -25.79 -11.96 -3.96
C GLY A 1023 -24.95 -12.14 -5.23
N ARG A 1024 -25.56 -12.15 -6.42
CA ARG A 1024 -24.83 -12.11 -7.71
C ARG A 1024 -24.00 -10.85 -7.91
N LEU A 1025 -24.30 -9.78 -7.16
CA LEU A 1025 -23.60 -8.49 -7.21
C LEU A 1025 -22.47 -8.39 -6.18
N LYS A 1026 -22.28 -9.41 -5.34
CA LYS A 1026 -21.38 -9.42 -4.16
C LYS A 1026 -19.99 -8.85 -4.42
N VAL A 1027 -19.38 -9.15 -5.57
CA VAL A 1027 -18.04 -8.65 -5.96
C VAL A 1027 -17.95 -7.12 -5.94
N ARG A 1028 -19.04 -6.45 -6.35
CA ARG A 1028 -19.18 -4.99 -6.39
C ARG A 1028 -20.00 -4.43 -5.22
N THR A 1029 -20.41 -5.26 -4.25
CA THR A 1029 -21.16 -4.83 -3.05
C THR A 1029 -20.21 -4.32 -1.95
N ARG A 1030 -20.61 -3.24 -1.29
CA ARG A 1030 -20.05 -2.69 -0.06
C ARG A 1030 -21.20 -2.58 0.96
N PRO A 1031 -21.42 -3.63 1.76
CA PRO A 1031 -22.60 -3.74 2.60
C PRO A 1031 -22.42 -3.03 3.95
N SER A 1032 -23.53 -2.65 4.57
CA SER A 1032 -23.60 -2.28 6.00
C SER A 1032 -24.42 -3.30 6.78
N ALA A 1033 -24.24 -3.29 8.12
CA ALA A 1033 -24.95 -4.16 9.06
C ALA A 1033 -26.03 -3.38 9.84
N GLY A 1034 -27.15 -4.06 10.09
CA GLY A 1034 -28.37 -3.53 10.71
C GLY A 1034 -28.85 -4.41 11.85
N ASP A 1035 -30.09 -4.22 12.30
CA ASP A 1035 -30.59 -4.98 13.45
C ASP A 1035 -30.90 -6.46 13.09
N LYS A 1036 -31.14 -6.77 11.80
CA LYS A 1036 -31.36 -8.16 11.36
C LYS A 1036 -30.07 -8.95 11.34
N GLU A 1037 -28.96 -8.38 10.87
CA GLU A 1037 -27.64 -9.05 10.83
C GLU A 1037 -27.21 -9.54 12.23
N TYR A 1038 -27.44 -8.71 13.25
CA TYR A 1038 -27.08 -8.98 14.65
C TYR A 1038 -28.03 -9.95 15.39
N LYS A 1039 -29.00 -10.57 14.69
CA LYS A 1039 -29.73 -11.74 15.22
C LYS A 1039 -28.82 -12.95 15.42
N THR A 1040 -27.68 -13.01 14.70
CA THR A 1040 -26.58 -13.93 15.02
C THR A 1040 -25.53 -13.22 15.87
N THR A 1041 -24.96 -13.92 16.85
CA THR A 1041 -23.90 -13.38 17.72
C THR A 1041 -22.75 -12.83 16.87
N GLY A 1042 -22.38 -11.55 17.10
CA GLY A 1042 -21.34 -10.87 16.33
C GLY A 1042 -21.64 -10.71 14.84
N ALA A 1043 -22.90 -10.85 14.42
CA ALA A 1043 -23.31 -10.88 13.02
C ALA A 1043 -22.54 -11.91 12.16
N ALA A 1044 -22.22 -13.08 12.75
CA ALA A 1044 -21.38 -14.10 12.14
C ALA A 1044 -21.85 -14.56 10.74
N GLY A 1045 -23.15 -14.62 10.47
CA GLY A 1045 -23.67 -14.95 9.13
C GLY A 1045 -23.40 -13.86 8.08
N TYR A 1046 -23.38 -12.59 8.49
CA TYR A 1046 -23.09 -11.44 7.64
C TYR A 1046 -21.60 -11.36 7.29
N PHE A 1047 -20.72 -11.41 8.29
CA PHE A 1047 -19.27 -11.40 8.06
C PHE A 1047 -18.79 -12.68 7.37
N GLY A 1048 -19.35 -13.85 7.73
CA GLY A 1048 -19.06 -15.10 7.04
C GLY A 1048 -19.52 -15.11 5.58
N TYR A 1049 -20.61 -14.42 5.25
CA TYR A 1049 -21.04 -14.29 3.86
C TYR A 1049 -20.21 -13.26 3.09
N PHE A 1050 -20.07 -12.03 3.56
CA PHE A 1050 -19.43 -10.95 2.79
C PHE A 1050 -17.89 -10.92 2.90
N GLY A 1051 -17.30 -11.53 3.93
CA GLY A 1051 -15.86 -11.51 4.17
C GLY A 1051 -15.32 -10.09 4.31
N LEU A 1052 -14.12 -9.85 3.78
CA LEU A 1052 -13.43 -8.55 3.82
C LEU A 1052 -14.24 -7.38 3.22
N ALA A 1053 -15.23 -7.65 2.35
CA ALA A 1053 -16.08 -6.60 1.80
C ALA A 1053 -16.95 -5.92 2.87
N ALA A 1054 -17.20 -6.57 4.01
CA ALA A 1054 -17.93 -6.03 5.15
C ALA A 1054 -17.04 -5.29 6.18
N GLY A 1055 -15.75 -5.10 5.88
CA GLY A 1055 -14.76 -4.57 6.80
C GLY A 1055 -14.22 -5.61 7.78
N ASP A 1056 -13.42 -5.15 8.75
CA ASP A 1056 -12.91 -5.98 9.84
C ASP A 1056 -14.07 -6.47 10.74
N PRO A 1057 -14.27 -7.79 10.93
CA PRO A 1057 -15.31 -8.33 11.81
C PRO A 1057 -15.17 -7.95 13.30
N ALA A 1058 -13.97 -7.57 13.77
CA ALA A 1058 -13.78 -7.14 15.16
C ALA A 1058 -14.29 -5.71 15.39
N SER A 1059 -14.14 -4.82 14.40
CA SER A 1059 -14.61 -3.43 14.45
C SER A 1059 -16.05 -3.30 13.94
N GLY A 1060 -16.36 -3.92 12.81
CA GLY A 1060 -17.69 -3.95 12.20
C GLY A 1060 -18.13 -2.67 11.47
N TYR A 1061 -17.23 -1.71 11.28
CA TYR A 1061 -17.34 -0.49 10.48
C TYR A 1061 -16.04 -0.31 9.67
N TYR A 1062 -16.11 0.40 8.55
CA TYR A 1062 -14.97 0.59 7.64
C TYR A 1062 -15.17 1.81 6.73
N SER A 1063 -14.09 2.27 6.12
CA SER A 1063 -14.10 3.33 5.10
C SER A 1063 -13.38 2.86 3.83
N TYR A 1064 -13.69 3.50 2.70
CA TYR A 1064 -12.97 3.33 1.44
C TYR A 1064 -13.17 4.54 0.53
N ASP A 1065 -12.19 4.81 -0.33
CA ASP A 1065 -12.32 5.85 -1.34
C ASP A 1065 -12.94 5.29 -2.64
N LEU A 1066 -13.83 6.06 -3.25
CA LEU A 1066 -14.51 5.76 -4.50
C LEU A 1066 -14.33 6.95 -5.45
N ALA A 1067 -13.25 6.92 -6.25
CA ALA A 1067 -12.73 8.06 -7.00
C ALA A 1067 -12.43 9.27 -6.08
N ASP A 1068 -13.12 10.39 -6.27
CA ASP A 1068 -12.92 11.63 -5.49
C ASP A 1068 -13.80 11.72 -4.24
N TRP A 1069 -14.53 10.66 -3.93
CA TRP A 1069 -15.41 10.55 -2.77
C TRP A 1069 -14.84 9.62 -1.72
N HIS A 1070 -14.91 10.04 -0.47
CA HIS A 1070 -14.69 9.18 0.68
C HIS A 1070 -16.03 8.55 1.11
N VAL A 1071 -16.05 7.23 1.30
CA VAL A 1071 -17.24 6.48 1.69
C VAL A 1071 -17.01 5.85 3.06
N VAL A 1072 -17.80 6.27 4.05
CA VAL A 1072 -17.76 5.70 5.41
C VAL A 1072 -18.97 4.79 5.64
N VAL A 1073 -18.73 3.56 6.08
CA VAL A 1073 -19.76 2.55 6.31
C VAL A 1073 -19.85 2.26 7.81
N LEU A 1074 -20.96 2.70 8.41
CA LEU A 1074 -21.15 2.69 9.87
C LEU A 1074 -22.16 1.63 10.29
N ASN A 1075 -22.01 1.19 11.53
CA ASN A 1075 -22.75 0.10 12.14
C ASN A 1075 -23.55 0.61 13.33
N THR A 1076 -24.86 0.71 13.13
CA THR A 1076 -25.78 1.25 14.14
C THR A 1076 -26.36 0.18 15.08
N SER A 1077 -25.80 -1.03 15.05
CA SER A 1077 -26.14 -2.15 15.95
C SER A 1077 -25.12 -2.33 17.08
N ILE A 1078 -24.04 -1.54 17.08
CA ILE A 1078 -23.03 -1.46 18.15
C ILE A 1078 -23.07 -0.07 18.83
N GLU A 1079 -22.11 0.25 19.70
CA GLU A 1079 -22.08 1.54 20.40
C GLU A 1079 -21.84 2.75 19.47
N MET A 1080 -22.72 3.74 19.57
CA MET A 1080 -22.69 5.00 18.81
C MET A 1080 -22.56 6.25 19.70
N ASN A 1081 -22.27 6.08 20.99
CA ASN A 1081 -22.17 7.19 21.94
C ASN A 1081 -20.93 8.06 21.61
N ALA A 1082 -20.97 9.34 21.99
CA ALA A 1082 -19.77 10.18 21.90
C ALA A 1082 -18.63 9.57 22.73
N GLY A 1083 -17.45 9.39 22.12
CA GLY A 1083 -16.33 8.68 22.71
C GLY A 1083 -16.40 7.15 22.62
N SER A 1084 -17.37 6.54 21.92
CA SER A 1084 -17.28 5.11 21.57
C SER A 1084 -16.16 4.86 20.55
N LEU A 1085 -15.64 3.63 20.47
CA LEU A 1085 -14.55 3.30 19.54
C LEU A 1085 -14.91 3.65 18.08
N GLN A 1086 -16.15 3.40 17.66
CA GLN A 1086 -16.65 3.76 16.34
C GLN A 1086 -16.69 5.29 16.12
N GLU A 1087 -17.09 6.07 17.13
CA GLU A 1087 -17.19 7.53 16.99
C GLU A 1087 -15.81 8.20 17.04
N GLN A 1088 -14.89 7.69 17.85
CA GLN A 1088 -13.48 8.10 17.85
C GLN A 1088 -12.80 7.76 16.53
N TRP A 1089 -12.98 6.53 16.04
CA TRP A 1089 -12.47 6.08 14.74
C TRP A 1089 -12.99 6.96 13.61
N LEU A 1090 -14.31 7.22 13.55
CA LEU A 1090 -14.93 8.05 12.52
C LEU A 1090 -14.34 9.47 12.50
N ARG A 1091 -14.05 10.06 13.66
CA ARG A 1091 -13.37 11.37 13.72
C ARG A 1091 -11.93 11.31 13.24
N ALA A 1092 -11.21 10.22 13.53
CA ALA A 1092 -9.82 10.05 13.08
C ALA A 1092 -9.74 9.80 11.56
N ASP A 1093 -10.62 8.95 11.03
CA ASP A 1093 -10.78 8.63 9.62
C ASP A 1093 -11.10 9.88 8.79
N LEU A 1094 -12.15 10.63 9.19
CA LEU A 1094 -12.52 11.91 8.54
C LEU A 1094 -11.47 13.02 8.71
N ALA A 1095 -10.68 13.02 9.78
CA ALA A 1095 -9.59 13.99 9.97
C ALA A 1095 -8.33 13.64 9.15
N ALA A 1096 -8.12 12.36 8.83
CA ALA A 1096 -6.99 11.89 8.05
C ALA A 1096 -7.28 11.91 6.54
N ASN A 1097 -8.54 11.87 6.13
CA ASN A 1097 -8.92 11.81 4.72
C ASN A 1097 -8.90 13.22 4.06
N PRO A 1098 -8.20 13.40 2.91
CA PRO A 1098 -8.08 14.69 2.24
C PRO A 1098 -9.16 14.95 1.15
N LYS A 1099 -10.15 14.06 0.96
CA LYS A 1099 -11.17 14.20 -0.09
C LYS A 1099 -12.17 15.29 0.28
N GLN A 1100 -12.60 16.07 -0.73
CA GLN A 1100 -13.60 17.12 -0.52
C GLN A 1100 -14.99 16.53 -0.20
N CYS A 1101 -15.36 15.42 -0.83
CA CYS A 1101 -16.72 14.89 -0.77
C CYS A 1101 -16.80 13.63 0.08
N THR A 1102 -17.73 13.57 1.04
CA THR A 1102 -17.96 12.38 1.88
C THR A 1102 -19.41 11.91 1.84
N VAL A 1103 -19.61 10.59 1.72
CA VAL A 1103 -20.92 9.93 1.89
C VAL A 1103 -20.86 8.86 2.98
N ALA A 1104 -21.81 8.91 3.91
CA ALA A 1104 -21.96 7.93 4.98
C ALA A 1104 -23.12 6.98 4.71
N ILE A 1105 -22.89 5.67 4.92
CA ILE A 1105 -23.88 4.60 4.65
C ILE A 1105 -24.06 3.76 5.91
N PHE A 1106 -25.29 3.70 6.44
CA PHE A 1106 -25.60 2.93 7.65
C PHE A 1106 -27.09 2.67 7.85
N HIS A 1107 -27.44 1.78 8.76
CA HIS A 1107 -28.81 1.28 8.87
C HIS A 1107 -29.83 2.30 9.45
N LEU A 1108 -29.63 2.77 10.69
CA LEU A 1108 -30.66 3.54 11.42
C LEU A 1108 -30.77 5.01 10.97
N PRO A 1109 -31.94 5.49 10.52
CA PRO A 1109 -32.13 6.89 10.15
C PRO A 1109 -32.14 7.81 11.36
N ARG A 1110 -31.46 8.96 11.26
CA ARG A 1110 -31.53 10.02 12.27
C ARG A 1110 -32.88 10.74 12.24
N PHE A 1111 -33.44 10.91 11.04
CA PHE A 1111 -34.73 11.56 10.75
C PHE A 1111 -35.58 10.67 9.84
N SER A 1112 -36.88 10.51 10.09
CA SER A 1112 -37.80 9.85 9.16
C SER A 1112 -39.26 10.31 9.37
N SER A 1113 -40.06 10.38 8.31
CA SER A 1113 -41.51 10.51 8.41
C SER A 1113 -42.23 9.16 8.59
N SER A 1114 -41.49 8.05 8.72
CA SER A 1114 -41.97 6.71 9.03
C SER A 1114 -41.38 6.19 10.35
N GLY A 1115 -42.19 5.53 11.18
CA GLY A 1115 -41.75 4.99 12.47
C GLY A 1115 -41.26 6.08 13.45
N THR A 1116 -40.08 5.89 14.04
CA THR A 1116 -39.49 6.83 15.01
C THR A 1116 -38.94 8.07 14.31
N ALA A 1117 -39.65 9.20 14.48
CA ALA A 1117 -39.39 10.46 13.80
C ALA A 1117 -37.95 11.01 13.92
N VAL A 1118 -37.37 10.94 15.12
CA VAL A 1118 -36.12 11.61 15.51
C VAL A 1118 -35.34 10.68 16.44
N ARG A 1119 -34.27 10.03 15.95
CA ARG A 1119 -33.49 9.05 16.72
C ARG A 1119 -32.27 9.68 17.40
N ALA A 1120 -32.39 9.97 18.70
CA ALA A 1120 -31.33 10.62 19.47
C ALA A 1120 -30.00 9.84 19.50
N ALA A 1121 -30.04 8.50 19.55
CA ALA A 1121 -28.85 7.65 19.62
C ALA A 1121 -27.91 7.75 18.41
N VAL A 1122 -28.41 8.18 17.25
CA VAL A 1122 -27.62 8.35 16.00
C VAL A 1122 -26.94 9.74 15.96
N LYS A 1123 -27.30 10.66 16.88
CA LYS A 1123 -26.81 12.05 16.85
C LYS A 1123 -25.28 12.19 16.95
N PRO A 1124 -24.53 11.43 17.77
CA PRO A 1124 -23.07 11.62 17.87
C PRO A 1124 -22.33 11.35 16.55
N LEU A 1125 -22.76 10.31 15.80
CA LEU A 1125 -22.24 10.05 14.45
C LEU A 1125 -22.58 11.19 13.48
N TRP A 1126 -23.80 11.72 13.53
CA TRP A 1126 -24.18 12.91 12.77
C TRP A 1126 -23.38 14.17 13.16
N ASP A 1127 -23.06 14.34 14.45
CA ASP A 1127 -22.23 15.46 14.92
C ASP A 1127 -20.80 15.33 14.38
N ALA A 1128 -20.22 14.12 14.34
CA ALA A 1128 -18.92 13.88 13.70
C ALA A 1128 -18.97 14.17 12.20
N LEU A 1129 -19.92 13.57 11.48
CA LEU A 1129 -20.10 13.77 10.03
C LEU A 1129 -20.30 15.25 9.66
N TYR A 1130 -21.11 16.00 10.42
CA TYR A 1130 -21.33 17.42 10.16
C TYR A 1130 -20.10 18.28 10.52
N THR A 1131 -19.32 17.91 11.54
CA THR A 1131 -18.08 18.62 11.93
C THR A 1131 -17.02 18.56 10.82
N TYR A 1132 -16.93 17.42 10.12
CA TYR A 1132 -15.95 17.18 9.06
C TYR A 1132 -16.54 17.32 7.64
N GLY A 1133 -17.75 17.84 7.49
CA GLY A 1133 -18.31 18.14 6.17
C GLY A 1133 -18.71 16.89 5.36
N ALA A 1134 -19.58 16.05 5.90
CA ALA A 1134 -20.24 15.03 5.10
C ALA A 1134 -21.37 15.62 4.24
N GLU A 1135 -21.42 15.24 2.97
CA GLU A 1135 -22.45 15.68 2.02
C GLU A 1135 -23.74 14.90 2.20
N LEU A 1136 -23.59 13.58 2.27
CA LEU A 1136 -24.67 12.62 2.10
C LEU A 1136 -24.70 11.63 3.25
N VAL A 1137 -25.91 11.35 3.76
CA VAL A 1137 -26.19 10.18 4.59
C VAL A 1137 -27.21 9.32 3.87
N VAL A 1138 -26.87 8.07 3.59
CA VAL A 1138 -27.76 7.07 3.00
C VAL A 1138 -28.07 5.99 4.04
N ASN A 1139 -29.34 5.76 4.31
CA ASN A 1139 -29.79 4.79 5.31
C ASN A 1139 -31.08 4.07 4.92
N ALA A 1140 -31.58 3.18 5.77
CA ALA A 1140 -32.84 2.46 5.55
C ALA A 1140 -33.61 2.27 6.86
N HIS A 1141 -33.76 1.03 7.34
CA HIS A 1141 -34.60 0.61 8.48
C HIS A 1141 -36.11 0.85 8.26
N ALA A 1142 -36.53 2.08 7.96
CA ALA A 1142 -37.86 2.35 7.48
C ALA A 1142 -37.99 1.93 6.00
N GLY A 1143 -39.03 1.15 5.68
CA GLY A 1143 -39.34 0.63 4.34
C GLY A 1143 -39.89 1.70 3.40
N VAL A 1144 -39.14 2.77 3.16
CA VAL A 1144 -39.57 3.93 2.36
C VAL A 1144 -38.41 4.49 1.53
N TYR A 1145 -38.77 5.24 0.47
CA TYR A 1145 -37.89 6.25 -0.09
C TYR A 1145 -38.24 7.62 0.52
N GLU A 1146 -37.29 8.27 1.17
CA GLU A 1146 -37.45 9.64 1.69
C GLU A 1146 -36.16 10.45 1.52
N ARG A 1147 -36.26 11.63 0.90
CA ARG A 1147 -35.15 12.60 0.75
C ARG A 1147 -35.42 13.84 1.58
N PHE A 1148 -34.38 14.30 2.27
CA PHE A 1148 -34.38 15.54 3.05
C PHE A 1148 -33.59 16.64 2.37
N ALA A 1149 -33.92 17.90 2.68
CA ALA A 1149 -33.05 19.04 2.38
C ALA A 1149 -31.74 18.98 3.21
N PRO A 1150 -30.65 19.63 2.76
CA PRO A 1150 -29.43 19.82 3.53
C PRO A 1150 -29.72 20.37 4.93
N GLN A 1151 -29.25 19.68 5.98
CA GLN A 1151 -29.62 20.02 7.36
C GLN A 1151 -28.55 19.66 8.40
N THR A 1152 -28.60 20.37 9.52
CA THR A 1152 -27.77 20.14 10.72
C THR A 1152 -28.19 18.87 11.49
N PRO A 1153 -27.36 18.35 12.42
CA PRO A 1153 -27.72 17.25 13.34
C PRO A 1153 -28.95 17.49 14.24
N ALA A 1154 -29.42 18.74 14.31
CA ALA A 1154 -30.66 19.14 14.98
C ALA A 1154 -31.92 19.06 14.08
N GLY A 1155 -31.77 18.90 12.77
CA GLY A 1155 -32.87 18.94 11.80
C GLY A 1155 -33.26 20.37 11.40
N VAL A 1156 -32.34 21.32 11.51
CA VAL A 1156 -32.49 22.70 11.02
C VAL A 1156 -31.86 22.77 9.63
N ALA A 1157 -32.57 23.35 8.65
CA ALA A 1157 -32.09 23.50 7.29
C ALA A 1157 -30.79 24.32 7.23
N ASP A 1158 -29.82 23.83 6.47
CA ASP A 1158 -28.51 24.43 6.25
C ASP A 1158 -28.10 24.18 4.79
N PRO A 1159 -28.37 25.11 3.86
CA PRO A 1159 -28.07 24.93 2.44
C PRO A 1159 -26.59 25.11 2.09
N THR A 1160 -25.73 25.41 3.07
CA THR A 1160 -24.30 25.70 2.88
C THR A 1160 -23.40 24.57 3.33
N THR A 1161 -23.70 23.94 4.47
CA THR A 1161 -22.87 22.90 5.10
C THR A 1161 -23.70 21.72 5.64
N GLY A 1162 -24.99 21.65 5.28
CA GLY A 1162 -25.91 20.65 5.81
C GLY A 1162 -25.84 19.31 5.10
N ILE A 1163 -25.91 18.23 5.88
CA ILE A 1163 -25.98 16.87 5.36
C ILE A 1163 -27.34 16.65 4.68
N ARG A 1164 -27.34 16.14 3.44
CA ARG A 1164 -28.53 15.65 2.75
C ARG A 1164 -28.77 14.17 3.11
N GLN A 1165 -29.90 13.87 3.75
CA GLN A 1165 -30.28 12.50 4.08
C GLN A 1165 -31.15 11.85 2.99
N PHE A 1166 -30.82 10.62 2.63
CA PHE A 1166 -31.65 9.68 1.87
C PHE A 1166 -31.97 8.46 2.73
N THR A 1167 -33.25 8.14 2.90
CA THR A 1167 -33.71 6.86 3.43
C THR A 1167 -34.23 6.03 2.26
N VAL A 1168 -33.70 4.82 2.07
CA VAL A 1168 -33.86 4.00 0.86
C VAL A 1168 -34.16 2.53 1.25
N GLY A 1169 -35.16 2.31 2.11
CA GLY A 1169 -35.64 0.97 2.49
C GLY A 1169 -36.49 0.28 1.42
N THR A 1170 -36.18 0.50 0.14
CA THR A 1170 -36.95 0.04 -1.02
C THR A 1170 -36.33 -1.18 -1.70
N GLY A 1171 -35.41 -1.88 -1.03
CA GLY A 1171 -34.62 -2.97 -1.60
C GLY A 1171 -35.41 -4.25 -1.89
N GLY A 1172 -36.44 -4.57 -1.12
CA GLY A 1172 -37.31 -5.72 -1.39
C GLY A 1172 -38.22 -6.17 -0.25
N GLN A 1173 -37.97 -5.76 1.00
CA GLN A 1173 -38.85 -6.03 2.15
C GLN A 1173 -40.17 -5.22 2.10
N ALA A 1174 -41.05 -5.36 3.09
CA ALA A 1174 -42.32 -4.63 3.08
C ALA A 1174 -42.12 -3.09 3.14
N LEU A 1175 -42.91 -2.35 2.37
CA LEU A 1175 -42.94 -0.88 2.42
C LEU A 1175 -43.84 -0.37 3.56
N ASP A 1176 -43.36 0.64 4.29
CA ASP A 1176 -44.05 1.21 5.45
C ASP A 1176 -45.10 2.26 5.09
N LYS A 1177 -45.88 2.72 6.07
CA LYS A 1177 -46.75 3.89 5.94
C LYS A 1177 -46.11 5.12 6.58
N PHE A 1178 -46.10 6.23 5.84
CA PHE A 1178 -45.74 7.53 6.42
C PHE A 1178 -46.77 7.98 7.47
N GLY A 1179 -46.25 8.57 8.54
CA GLY A 1179 -47.01 9.37 9.50
C GLY A 1179 -47.03 10.85 9.09
N THR A 1180 -47.08 11.73 10.09
CA THR A 1180 -46.95 13.18 9.87
C THR A 1180 -45.57 13.50 9.27
N PRO A 1181 -45.48 14.25 8.15
CA PRO A 1181 -44.20 14.74 7.66
C PRO A 1181 -43.41 15.49 8.74
N ILE A 1182 -42.15 15.12 8.90
CA ILE A 1182 -41.21 15.88 9.72
C ILE A 1182 -40.56 17.01 8.91
N ALA A 1183 -39.95 17.97 9.61
CA ALA A 1183 -39.30 19.12 8.98
C ALA A 1183 -38.21 18.69 7.96
N ASN A 1184 -38.03 19.50 6.92
CA ASN A 1184 -37.07 19.31 5.83
C ASN A 1184 -37.25 18.05 4.96
N SER A 1185 -38.30 17.23 5.16
CA SER A 1185 -38.66 16.13 4.25
C SER A 1185 -39.17 16.69 2.92
N GLU A 1186 -38.40 16.52 1.85
CA GLU A 1186 -38.68 17.09 0.51
C GLU A 1186 -39.50 16.13 -0.36
N VAL A 1187 -39.09 14.86 -0.44
CA VAL A 1187 -39.68 13.85 -1.32
C VAL A 1187 -39.88 12.54 -0.57
N ARG A 1188 -41.04 11.89 -0.79
CA ARG A 1188 -41.47 10.67 -0.07
C ARG A 1188 -42.22 9.72 -1.01
N ASN A 1189 -41.83 8.44 -1.01
CA ASN A 1189 -42.51 7.35 -1.70
C ASN A 1189 -42.49 6.07 -0.84
N ASN A 1190 -43.64 5.38 -0.78
CA ASN A 1190 -43.81 4.11 -0.09
C ASN A 1190 -44.67 3.11 -0.90
N THR A 1191 -44.74 3.28 -2.22
CA THR A 1191 -45.52 2.43 -3.13
C THR A 1191 -44.68 1.73 -4.19
N THR A 1192 -43.46 2.21 -4.43
CA THR A 1192 -42.58 1.74 -5.51
C THR A 1192 -41.26 1.24 -4.95
N TYR A 1193 -40.92 -0.02 -5.25
CA TYR A 1193 -39.59 -0.60 -5.07
C TYR A 1193 -38.58 -0.03 -6.08
N GLY A 1194 -37.30 0.01 -5.71
CA GLY A 1194 -36.26 0.58 -6.55
C GLY A 1194 -34.98 0.85 -5.77
N VAL A 1195 -33.99 1.42 -6.45
CA VAL A 1195 -32.66 1.73 -5.91
C VAL A 1195 -32.32 3.20 -6.09
N LEU A 1196 -31.57 3.76 -5.15
CA LEU A 1196 -30.94 5.07 -5.31
C LEU A 1196 -29.65 4.89 -6.10
N GLN A 1197 -29.56 5.50 -7.28
CA GLN A 1197 -28.34 5.66 -8.05
C GLN A 1197 -27.73 7.03 -7.73
N LEU A 1198 -26.53 7.04 -7.16
CA LEU A 1198 -25.69 8.23 -7.05
C LEU A 1198 -24.67 8.21 -8.20
N THR A 1199 -24.49 9.36 -8.84
CA THR A 1199 -23.38 9.64 -9.76
C THR A 1199 -22.45 10.60 -9.05
N LEU A 1200 -21.26 10.13 -8.69
CA LEU A 1200 -20.28 10.82 -7.87
C LEU A 1200 -19.17 11.33 -8.77
N GLY A 1201 -18.98 12.66 -8.83
CA GLY A 1201 -17.91 13.32 -9.59
C GLY A 1201 -17.03 14.16 -8.67
N ALA A 1202 -15.93 14.69 -9.21
CA ALA A 1202 -15.09 15.66 -8.52
C ALA A 1202 -15.95 16.87 -8.05
N GLY A 1203 -15.98 17.12 -6.74
CA GLY A 1203 -16.73 18.23 -6.12
C GLY A 1203 -18.25 18.20 -6.34
N THR A 1204 -18.85 17.12 -6.88
CA THR A 1204 -20.26 17.10 -7.30
C THR A 1204 -20.93 15.73 -7.14
N TYR A 1205 -22.25 15.74 -6.93
CA TYR A 1205 -23.08 14.55 -6.99
C TYR A 1205 -24.37 14.78 -7.76
N ALA A 1206 -24.87 13.75 -8.43
CA ALA A 1206 -26.24 13.66 -8.89
C ALA A 1206 -26.91 12.42 -8.31
N TRP A 1207 -28.22 12.49 -8.05
CA TRP A 1207 -29.01 11.34 -7.64
C TRP A 1207 -30.14 11.06 -8.63
N ASN A 1208 -30.49 9.79 -8.73
CA ASN A 1208 -31.62 9.29 -9.49
C ASN A 1208 -32.22 8.08 -8.77
N PHE A 1209 -33.51 8.11 -8.41
CA PHE A 1209 -34.21 6.92 -7.94
C PHE A 1209 -34.69 6.12 -9.15
N VAL A 1210 -34.14 4.91 -9.31
CA VAL A 1210 -34.47 4.01 -10.41
C VAL A 1210 -35.50 2.99 -9.92
N PRO A 1211 -36.76 3.06 -10.38
CA PRO A 1211 -37.80 2.12 -9.97
C PRO A 1211 -37.54 0.72 -10.54
N ALA A 1212 -37.96 -0.30 -9.79
CA ALA A 1212 -38.07 -1.66 -10.30
C ALA A 1212 -39.13 -1.74 -11.41
N ALA A 1213 -39.05 -2.76 -12.27
CA ALA A 1213 -39.93 -2.91 -13.43
C ALA A 1213 -41.42 -2.84 -13.05
N GLY A 1214 -42.17 -1.92 -13.68
CA GLY A 1214 -43.58 -1.64 -13.39
C GLY A 1214 -43.82 -0.52 -12.37
N GLY A 1215 -42.78 -0.04 -11.68
CA GLY A 1215 -42.83 1.16 -10.84
C GLY A 1215 -42.86 2.45 -11.67
N THR A 1216 -43.49 3.50 -11.13
CA THR A 1216 -43.66 4.80 -11.82
C THR A 1216 -43.08 5.99 -11.06
N PHE A 1217 -42.69 5.81 -9.80
CA PHE A 1217 -42.06 6.88 -9.01
C PHE A 1217 -40.60 7.10 -9.46
N THR A 1218 -40.24 8.37 -9.64
CA THR A 1218 -38.88 8.84 -9.92
C THR A 1218 -38.57 10.05 -9.06
N ASP A 1219 -37.30 10.18 -8.65
CA ASP A 1219 -36.76 11.41 -8.06
C ASP A 1219 -35.35 11.61 -8.60
N SER A 1220 -34.98 12.84 -8.95
CA SER A 1220 -33.64 13.13 -9.46
C SER A 1220 -33.22 14.57 -9.17
N GLY A 1221 -31.92 14.80 -9.13
CA GLY A 1221 -31.34 16.11 -8.90
C GLY A 1221 -29.83 16.05 -8.76
N SER A 1222 -29.21 17.18 -8.42
CA SER A 1222 -27.78 17.29 -8.21
C SER A 1222 -27.43 18.29 -7.09
N GLY A 1223 -26.21 18.15 -6.58
CA GLY A 1223 -25.58 19.06 -5.64
C GLY A 1223 -24.07 19.15 -5.88
N SER A 1224 -23.46 20.17 -5.33
CA SER A 1224 -22.01 20.32 -5.22
C SER A 1224 -21.59 19.97 -3.80
N CYS A 1225 -20.35 19.47 -3.63
CA CYS A 1225 -19.74 19.37 -2.32
C CYS A 1225 -19.36 20.78 -1.82
N HIS A 1226 -19.38 20.98 -0.50
CA HIS A 1226 -19.08 22.28 0.13
C HIS A 1226 -17.56 22.51 0.31
#